data_AF-A0A2V5GY36-F1
#
_entry.id   AF-A0A2V5GY36-F1
#
_cell.length_a   1.000
_cell.length_b   1.000
_cell.length_c   1.000
_cell.angle_alpha   90.00
_cell.angle_beta   90.00
_cell.angle_gamma   90.00
#
_symmetry.space_group_name_H-M   'P 1'
#
loop_
_entity.id
_entity.type
_entity.pdbx_description
1 polymer ?
#
loop_
_entity_poly.entity_id
_entity_poly.type
_entity_poly.pdbx_seq_one_letter_code
_entity_poly.pdbx_strand_id
1 'polypeptide(L)'
;MGASSPALSALSGPTYVTAQTLIQQVAYLLSDKIFSYSPESFDLDAALRQWASSQETNANGESPEIKAMETRQGAGNIALGYIFSQDFDLKKRHVPQGIVASSATLPYMRAALEQLSLLYSVASPVAAHVAAVDYAGEDGLVSDYATALALAEELGLGLVSSASAHESQHMALLTTLLASVLPSVHIYDGVRVGREHTRVIDILDQAGLARTYESVRKTLEDSRSRHLDNQGKLLELLQSLNGELGTDYGLFEYHGHAEPVSVLVAFGTIEASLTAQIARSLAKDGVRVGVVNVRVYRPFVEEEFLRVLPKSVKTVGVLGQVANEQAVQEQGVRSALYEDVLAALTFATDREQAPTAVDIKYPRSQRWDLINTAAAFQLIHEKPIVQAGAETEPLQLLDPSAVQEYSFWDIDNSVGGDVATVLSQALAADSASNVTTSKAHDNLIQGGVVRVDIRKSSKTLDAPYSVTAADTTFVGDLKLLGDIDVVASVKAGGKIIVNAPGVKDDELEKKLPVAFRQSIAERGISLYFVDPSAAGESVPESSVIQVAFLRVALPTQESVGIKKLASIVGNADALESVSKDLEKVLRQIEVPESWKTPEEGAQIPQLPKDISPNSFVAFDKEESEPASYLKDWEAAAKGLAFKEAYETKTVLRPDLATKTFTVHVKENRRLTPVTYDRNIFHIEFELGDSGLKYDIGEALGVHAENDSNDVLEFIKFYGLNADDIVEVPSREDPAVLENRTVYQALVQNIDIFGRPPKRFYEALAEFADDEKEKTDLRTLGGPEGAVEFKRRAEVDTVSFADILLEYPSAHPDFHDLIRIVGPMKRREYSIASCQKVTPTTVALMIVAVTWTDPRGRDRFGQATRYLSRLQPGTPITVSVKSSVMKLPPKSTQPLIMAGLGTGLAPFRAFVQHRALEKAQGKEIGAVLLYMGSRHQREEYCYGEEWEAYQEAGVITVLGRAFSRDQPEKIYIQDRMRQTLPEIVQAYIREEGAFYLCGPTWPVPDVTAVLEEAIAIEAKAQGKKVEPHKEIEKLKDEERYVLEVY
;
A
#
# COMPACT_ATOMS: atom_id res chain seq x y z
N MET A 1 -10.95 -9.83 -7.69
CA MET A 1 -10.92 -11.31 -7.70
C MET A 1 -10.93 -11.78 -9.15
N GLY A 2 -9.84 -12.39 -9.62
CA GLY A 2 -9.76 -12.91 -10.99
C GLY A 2 -10.65 -14.15 -11.16
N ALA A 3 -11.25 -14.31 -12.33
CA ALA A 3 -11.91 -15.55 -12.71
C ALA A 3 -10.95 -16.72 -12.43
N SER A 4 -11.42 -17.75 -11.71
CA SER A 4 -10.63 -18.95 -11.46
C SER A 4 -10.10 -19.50 -12.79
N SER A 5 -8.84 -19.92 -12.83
CA SER A 5 -8.31 -20.55 -14.04
C SER A 5 -9.14 -21.81 -14.31
N PRO A 6 -9.46 -22.11 -15.58
CA PRO A 6 -10.21 -23.32 -15.90
C PRO A 6 -9.45 -24.55 -15.38
N ALA A 7 -10.20 -25.56 -14.90
CA ALA A 7 -9.62 -26.85 -14.56
C ALA A 7 -8.87 -27.43 -15.76
N LEU A 8 -7.80 -28.19 -15.54
CA LEU A 8 -6.97 -28.71 -16.64
C LEU A 8 -7.78 -29.59 -17.59
N SER A 9 -8.81 -30.27 -17.08
CA SER A 9 -9.73 -31.11 -17.87
C SER A 9 -10.74 -30.32 -18.72
N ALA A 10 -10.95 -29.04 -18.42
CA ALA A 10 -11.86 -28.17 -19.17
C ALA A 10 -11.20 -27.56 -20.41
N LEU A 11 -9.87 -27.66 -20.54
CA LEU A 11 -9.12 -27.17 -21.69
C LEU A 11 -9.17 -28.19 -22.83
N SER A 12 -10.18 -28.08 -23.69
CA SER A 12 -10.38 -28.96 -24.84
C SER A 12 -11.24 -28.29 -25.92
N GLY A 13 -10.83 -28.42 -27.18
CA GLY A 13 -11.60 -27.91 -28.31
C GLY A 13 -11.97 -26.43 -28.16
N PRO A 14 -13.20 -26.02 -28.53
CA PRO A 14 -13.62 -24.62 -28.46
C PRO A 14 -13.80 -24.11 -27.03
N THR A 15 -12.78 -23.45 -26.48
CA THR A 15 -12.80 -22.92 -25.10
C THR A 15 -12.38 -21.44 -25.06
N TYR A 16 -13.00 -20.66 -24.17
CA TYR A 16 -12.58 -19.30 -23.86
C TYR A 16 -11.43 -19.34 -22.85
N VAL A 17 -10.25 -18.89 -23.25
CA VAL A 17 -9.00 -19.01 -22.49
C VAL A 17 -8.10 -17.81 -22.76
N THR A 18 -6.99 -17.72 -22.03
CA THR A 18 -5.89 -16.81 -22.38
C THR A 18 -4.73 -17.60 -23.00
N ALA A 19 -3.87 -16.93 -23.77
CA ALA A 19 -2.64 -17.52 -24.29
C ALA A 19 -1.76 -18.05 -23.14
N GLN A 20 -1.64 -17.29 -22.04
CA GLN A 20 -0.88 -17.69 -20.86
C GLN A 20 -1.39 -19.00 -20.27
N THR A 21 -2.71 -19.19 -20.13
CA THR A 21 -3.28 -20.45 -19.62
C THR A 21 -2.96 -21.65 -20.52
N LEU A 22 -3.00 -21.49 -21.85
CA LEU A 22 -2.65 -22.56 -22.79
C LEU A 22 -1.17 -22.95 -22.72
N ILE A 23 -0.30 -21.96 -22.53
CA ILE A 23 1.14 -22.18 -22.38
C ILE A 23 1.42 -22.89 -21.04
N GLN A 24 0.75 -22.46 -19.97
CA GLN A 24 0.81 -23.15 -18.69
C GLN A 24 0.29 -24.59 -18.78
N GLN A 25 -0.76 -24.86 -19.57
CA GLN A 25 -1.26 -26.23 -19.79
C GLN A 25 -0.18 -27.14 -20.35
N VAL A 26 0.56 -26.69 -21.36
CA VAL A 26 1.68 -27.44 -21.95
C VAL A 26 2.79 -27.65 -20.91
N ALA A 27 3.19 -26.58 -20.21
CA ALA A 27 4.23 -26.64 -19.19
C ALA A 27 3.87 -27.65 -18.08
N TYR A 28 2.62 -27.64 -17.61
CA TYR A 28 2.13 -28.52 -16.55
C TYR A 28 2.01 -29.98 -17.00
N LEU A 29 1.45 -30.22 -18.19
CA LEU A 29 1.21 -31.59 -18.66
C LEU A 29 2.49 -32.34 -19.04
N LEU A 30 3.52 -31.63 -19.51
CA LEU A 30 4.73 -32.24 -20.05
C LEU A 30 5.93 -32.20 -19.11
N SER A 31 5.87 -31.43 -18.03
CA SER A 31 7.00 -31.31 -17.09
C SER A 31 6.82 -32.17 -15.85
N ASP A 32 7.95 -32.61 -15.27
CA ASP A 32 8.00 -33.25 -13.95
C ASP A 32 8.00 -32.20 -12.83
N LYS A 33 8.81 -31.15 -12.98
CA LYS A 33 8.84 -29.98 -12.11
C LYS A 33 8.79 -28.69 -12.89
N ILE A 34 8.24 -27.67 -12.25
CA ILE A 34 8.14 -26.33 -12.82
C ILE A 34 8.69 -25.32 -11.83
N PHE A 35 9.69 -24.57 -12.27
CA PHE A 35 10.28 -23.47 -11.52
C PHE A 35 9.65 -22.16 -12.00
N SER A 36 8.95 -21.45 -11.13
CA SER A 36 8.31 -20.19 -11.49
C SER A 36 8.89 -19.01 -10.71
N TYR A 37 8.95 -17.87 -11.39
CA TYR A 37 9.05 -16.58 -10.73
C TYR A 37 7.99 -15.66 -11.32
N SER A 38 7.00 -15.32 -10.50
CA SER A 38 5.99 -14.32 -10.82
C SER A 38 5.91 -13.32 -9.68
N PRO A 39 6.15 -12.02 -9.94
CA PRO A 39 5.72 -10.99 -9.01
C PRO A 39 4.23 -11.17 -8.65
N GLU A 40 3.84 -10.76 -7.44
CA GLU A 40 2.46 -10.93 -6.94
C GLU A 40 1.43 -10.29 -7.88
N SER A 41 1.74 -9.12 -8.45
CA SER A 41 0.85 -8.46 -9.40
C SER A 41 0.80 -9.10 -10.79
N PHE A 42 1.72 -10.00 -11.14
CA PHE A 42 1.80 -10.53 -12.51
C PHE A 42 0.99 -11.80 -12.75
N ASP A 43 0.81 -12.65 -11.74
CA ASP A 43 0.08 -13.92 -11.86
C ASP A 43 0.51 -14.83 -13.03
N LEU A 44 1.81 -14.86 -13.39
CA LEU A 44 2.33 -15.64 -14.54
C LEU A 44 2.19 -17.15 -14.38
N ASP A 45 2.00 -17.64 -13.16
CA ASP A 45 1.91 -19.06 -12.80
C ASP A 45 0.59 -19.40 -12.07
N ALA A 46 -0.43 -18.54 -12.18
CA ALA A 46 -1.70 -18.72 -11.47
C ALA A 46 -2.40 -20.06 -11.75
N ALA A 47 -2.50 -20.50 -13.01
CA ALA A 47 -3.14 -21.78 -13.35
C ALA A 47 -2.28 -22.97 -12.87
N LEU A 48 -0.95 -22.88 -12.96
CA LEU A 48 -0.03 -23.88 -12.42
C LEU A 48 -0.22 -24.10 -10.92
N ARG A 49 -0.26 -23.00 -10.13
CA ARG A 49 -0.49 -23.07 -8.68
C ARG A 49 -1.86 -23.68 -8.39
N GLN A 50 -2.89 -23.30 -9.14
CA GLN A 50 -4.24 -23.82 -8.97
C GLN A 50 -4.32 -25.33 -9.26
N TRP A 51 -3.79 -25.80 -10.38
CA TRP A 51 -3.80 -27.22 -10.75
C TRP A 51 -2.97 -28.08 -9.78
N ALA A 52 -1.82 -27.57 -9.34
CA ALA A 52 -1.00 -28.24 -8.33
C ALA A 52 -1.71 -28.34 -6.97
N SER A 53 -2.36 -27.27 -6.53
CA SER A 53 -3.17 -27.29 -5.29
C SER A 53 -4.36 -28.25 -5.38
N SER A 54 -4.90 -28.44 -6.58
CA SER A 54 -5.99 -29.39 -6.86
C SER A 54 -5.50 -30.81 -7.14
N GLN A 55 -4.19 -31.05 -7.07
CA GLN A 55 -3.54 -32.33 -7.36
C GLN A 55 -3.89 -32.90 -8.74
N GLU A 56 -4.09 -32.04 -9.75
CA GLU A 56 -4.31 -32.49 -11.12
C GLU A 56 -3.04 -33.16 -11.67
N THR A 57 -3.20 -34.23 -12.44
CA THR A 57 -2.08 -35.06 -12.92
C THR A 57 -1.59 -34.65 -14.31
N ASN A 58 -0.28 -34.73 -14.54
CA ASN A 58 0.36 -34.55 -15.83
C ASN A 58 0.26 -35.80 -16.72
N ALA A 59 0.86 -35.76 -17.91
CA ALA A 59 0.87 -36.87 -18.85
C ALA A 59 1.57 -38.14 -18.33
N ASN A 60 2.38 -38.03 -17.28
CA ASN A 60 3.10 -39.12 -16.64
C ASN A 60 2.33 -39.74 -15.45
N GLY A 61 1.11 -39.24 -15.16
CA GLY A 61 0.27 -39.74 -14.07
C GLY A 61 0.66 -39.21 -12.68
N GLU A 62 1.44 -38.14 -12.61
CA GLU A 62 1.92 -37.52 -11.38
C GLU A 62 1.46 -36.06 -11.29
N SER A 63 1.39 -35.48 -10.09
CA SER A 63 1.13 -34.04 -9.95
C SER A 63 2.48 -33.30 -9.95
N PRO A 64 2.77 -32.44 -10.95
CA PRO A 64 4.01 -31.68 -11.02
C PRO A 64 4.25 -30.83 -9.79
N GLU A 65 5.49 -30.82 -9.29
CA GLU A 65 5.88 -29.94 -8.19
C GLU A 65 6.15 -28.52 -8.73
N ILE A 66 5.39 -27.54 -8.25
CA ILE A 66 5.58 -26.12 -8.58
C ILE A 66 6.46 -25.48 -7.51
N LYS A 67 7.63 -24.98 -7.91
CA LYS A 67 8.55 -24.22 -7.06
C LYS A 67 8.50 -22.75 -7.44
N ALA A 68 7.60 -22.01 -6.80
CA ALA A 68 7.56 -20.55 -6.88
C ALA A 68 8.71 -19.97 -6.05
N MET A 69 9.56 -19.17 -6.69
CA MET A 69 10.76 -18.60 -6.09
C MET A 69 10.53 -17.16 -5.64
N GLU A 70 11.19 -16.78 -4.54
CA GLU A 70 11.11 -15.41 -3.99
C GLU A 70 11.98 -14.41 -4.78
N THR A 71 12.99 -14.89 -5.51
CA THR A 71 13.92 -14.04 -6.27
C THR A 71 14.09 -14.52 -7.70
N ARG A 72 14.31 -13.56 -8.61
CA ARG A 72 14.60 -13.80 -10.04
C ARG A 72 15.80 -14.74 -10.24
N GLN A 73 16.85 -14.57 -9.44
CA GLN A 73 18.04 -15.44 -9.48
C GLN A 73 17.74 -16.85 -8.95
N GLY A 74 16.87 -16.97 -7.95
CA GLY A 74 16.47 -18.26 -7.37
C GLY A 74 15.84 -19.22 -8.39
N ALA A 75 14.99 -18.70 -9.28
CA ALA A 75 14.34 -19.50 -10.32
C ALA A 75 15.33 -20.20 -11.26
N GLY A 76 16.42 -19.52 -11.65
CA GLY A 76 17.47 -20.13 -12.46
C GLY A 76 18.34 -21.12 -11.68
N ASN A 77 18.79 -20.73 -10.48
CA ASN A 77 19.76 -21.52 -9.72
C ASN A 77 19.18 -22.82 -9.16
N ILE A 78 17.91 -22.84 -8.75
CA ILE A 78 17.26 -24.08 -8.28
C ILE A 78 17.02 -25.04 -9.43
N ALA A 79 16.59 -24.54 -10.60
CA ALA A 79 16.46 -25.38 -11.79
C ALA A 79 17.78 -26.09 -12.11
N LEU A 80 18.90 -25.36 -12.06
CA LEU A 80 20.24 -25.91 -12.23
C LEU A 80 20.58 -26.96 -11.15
N GLY A 81 20.42 -26.61 -9.87
CA GLY A 81 20.75 -27.51 -8.76
C GLY A 81 19.93 -28.80 -8.74
N TYR A 82 18.65 -28.72 -9.12
CA TYR A 82 17.76 -29.88 -9.20
C TYR A 82 18.18 -30.86 -10.29
N ILE A 83 18.51 -30.35 -11.49
CA ILE A 83 18.97 -31.15 -12.64
C ILE A 83 20.23 -31.96 -12.31
N PHE A 84 21.09 -31.43 -11.44
CA PHE A 84 22.32 -32.08 -11.00
C PHE A 84 22.25 -32.69 -9.60
N SER A 85 21.06 -32.77 -9.00
CA SER A 85 20.87 -33.36 -7.68
C SER A 85 21.19 -34.86 -7.71
N GLN A 86 21.89 -35.36 -6.67
CA GLN A 86 22.15 -36.79 -6.51
C GLN A 86 20.86 -37.59 -6.27
N ASP A 87 19.81 -36.92 -5.79
CA ASP A 87 18.49 -37.51 -5.51
C ASP A 87 17.56 -37.49 -6.74
N PHE A 88 18.03 -37.04 -7.90
CA PHE A 88 17.24 -37.01 -9.13
C PHE A 88 16.97 -38.43 -9.66
N ASP A 89 15.71 -38.76 -9.92
CA ASP A 89 15.35 -40.05 -10.51
C ASP A 89 15.82 -40.11 -11.97
N LEU A 90 16.88 -40.88 -12.22
CA LEU A 90 17.45 -41.09 -13.55
C LEU A 90 16.43 -41.62 -14.58
N LYS A 91 15.35 -42.28 -14.14
CA LYS A 91 14.27 -42.70 -15.05
C LYS A 91 13.54 -41.51 -15.66
N LYS A 92 13.49 -40.37 -14.97
CA LYS A 92 12.81 -39.14 -15.40
C LYS A 92 13.69 -38.18 -16.20
N ARG A 93 14.93 -38.57 -16.52
CA ARG A 93 15.89 -37.73 -17.27
C ARG A 93 15.44 -37.35 -18.70
N HIS A 94 14.43 -38.04 -19.22
CA HIS A 94 13.83 -37.72 -20.53
C HIS A 94 12.60 -36.82 -20.42
N VAL A 95 12.12 -36.54 -19.20
CA VAL A 95 10.95 -35.70 -18.95
C VAL A 95 11.40 -34.24 -18.87
N PRO A 96 10.77 -33.33 -19.63
CA PRO A 96 11.06 -31.91 -19.57
C PRO A 96 10.98 -31.31 -18.17
N GLN A 97 11.81 -30.30 -17.94
CA GLN A 97 11.74 -29.40 -16.80
C GLN A 97 11.26 -28.03 -17.30
N GLY A 98 10.21 -27.52 -16.67
CA GLY A 98 9.57 -26.27 -17.07
C GLY A 98 10.11 -25.08 -16.28
N ILE A 99 10.29 -23.94 -16.95
CA ILE A 99 10.51 -22.65 -16.30
C ILE A 99 9.40 -21.70 -16.75
N VAL A 100 8.77 -20.99 -15.82
CA VAL A 100 7.79 -19.94 -16.15
C VAL A 100 8.23 -18.63 -15.52
N ALA A 101 8.51 -17.63 -16.34
CA ALA A 101 9.05 -16.35 -15.89
C ALA A 101 8.69 -15.21 -16.84
N SER A 102 9.02 -13.98 -16.46
CA SER A 102 9.01 -12.84 -17.37
C SER A 102 10.35 -12.64 -18.06
N SER A 103 10.39 -11.90 -19.18
CA SER A 103 11.63 -11.51 -19.85
C SER A 103 12.55 -10.71 -18.93
N ALA A 104 12.00 -9.92 -18.00
CA ALA A 104 12.75 -9.24 -16.93
C ALA A 104 13.56 -10.19 -16.02
N THR A 105 13.24 -11.48 -16.01
CA THR A 105 13.91 -12.51 -15.19
C THR A 105 15.11 -13.11 -15.91
N LEU A 106 15.13 -13.09 -17.24
CA LEU A 106 16.17 -13.71 -18.07
C LEU A 106 17.60 -13.22 -17.76
N PRO A 107 17.87 -11.91 -17.56
CA PRO A 107 19.23 -11.46 -17.25
C PRO A 107 19.76 -12.05 -15.93
N TYR A 108 18.87 -12.26 -14.96
CA TYR A 108 19.21 -12.84 -13.65
C TYR A 108 19.41 -14.35 -13.72
N MET A 109 18.85 -15.00 -14.74
CA MET A 109 19.01 -16.43 -15.00
C MET A 109 20.20 -16.75 -15.90
N ARG A 110 20.87 -15.74 -16.48
CA ARG A 110 21.97 -15.90 -17.44
C ARG A 110 22.98 -16.98 -17.05
N ALA A 111 23.54 -16.91 -15.83
CA ALA A 111 24.55 -17.85 -15.37
C ALA A 111 24.02 -19.30 -15.29
N ALA A 112 22.76 -19.48 -14.87
CA ALA A 112 22.13 -20.79 -14.84
C ALA A 112 21.85 -21.32 -16.25
N LEU A 113 21.31 -20.47 -17.13
CA LEU A 113 21.02 -20.82 -18.52
C LEU A 113 22.30 -21.13 -19.31
N GLU A 114 23.41 -20.45 -19.03
CA GLU A 114 24.72 -20.76 -19.61
C GLU A 114 25.16 -22.17 -19.23
N GLN A 115 25.10 -22.53 -17.94
CA GLN A 115 25.45 -23.89 -17.50
C GLN A 115 24.53 -24.95 -18.11
N LEU A 116 23.23 -24.66 -18.21
CA LEU A 116 22.27 -25.56 -18.87
C LEU A 116 22.60 -25.72 -20.36
N SER A 117 22.97 -24.64 -21.05
CA SER A 117 23.40 -24.68 -22.46
C SER A 117 24.68 -25.46 -22.69
N LEU A 118 25.59 -25.53 -21.71
CA LEU A 118 26.84 -26.27 -21.81
C LEU A 118 26.67 -27.76 -21.50
N LEU A 119 25.69 -28.11 -20.67
CA LEU A 119 25.51 -29.45 -20.11
C LEU A 119 24.24 -30.16 -20.59
N TYR A 120 23.51 -29.59 -21.55
CA TYR A 120 22.20 -30.11 -21.97
C TYR A 120 22.24 -31.56 -22.47
N SER A 121 23.34 -31.99 -23.09
CA SER A 121 23.49 -33.38 -23.56
C SER A 121 23.49 -34.43 -22.44
N VAL A 122 23.70 -33.98 -21.19
CA VAL A 122 23.69 -34.80 -19.98
C VAL A 122 22.65 -34.32 -18.96
N ALA A 123 21.78 -33.37 -19.31
CA ALA A 123 20.70 -32.90 -18.44
C ALA A 123 19.33 -33.39 -18.95
N SER A 124 18.29 -33.21 -18.15
CA SER A 124 16.92 -33.31 -18.64
C SER A 124 16.63 -32.16 -19.62
N PRO A 125 15.73 -32.35 -20.60
CA PRO A 125 15.28 -31.27 -21.48
C PRO A 125 14.75 -30.07 -20.68
N VAL A 126 15.15 -28.85 -21.03
CA VAL A 126 14.69 -27.62 -20.36
C VAL A 126 13.94 -26.73 -21.33
N ALA A 127 12.70 -26.41 -20.98
CA ALA A 127 11.85 -25.47 -21.71
C ALA A 127 11.46 -24.31 -20.79
N ALA A 128 11.83 -23.08 -21.18
CA ALA A 128 11.43 -21.87 -20.49
C ALA A 128 10.30 -21.18 -21.25
N HIS A 129 9.14 -21.01 -20.62
CA HIS A 129 8.02 -20.26 -21.16
C HIS A 129 8.00 -18.86 -20.55
N VAL A 130 8.37 -17.88 -21.36
CA VAL A 130 8.67 -16.51 -20.96
C VAL A 130 7.61 -15.56 -21.47
N ALA A 131 6.95 -14.87 -20.56
CA ALA A 131 6.12 -13.73 -20.91
C ALA A 131 7.04 -12.53 -21.20
N ALA A 132 6.95 -11.98 -22.41
CA ALA A 132 7.62 -10.73 -22.77
C ALA A 132 6.94 -9.58 -22.04
N VAL A 133 7.43 -9.30 -20.84
CA VAL A 133 6.96 -8.22 -19.97
C VAL A 133 8.09 -7.78 -19.06
N ASP A 134 8.31 -6.47 -19.00
CA ASP A 134 9.17 -5.78 -18.05
C ASP A 134 8.53 -4.43 -17.67
N TYR A 135 9.17 -3.72 -16.74
CA TYR A 135 8.85 -2.33 -16.43
C TYR A 135 9.87 -1.38 -17.04
N ALA A 136 9.39 -0.30 -17.65
CA ALA A 136 10.22 0.80 -18.11
C ALA A 136 9.75 2.11 -17.47
N GLY A 137 10.52 2.63 -16.50
CA GLY A 137 10.40 3.99 -15.93
C GLY A 137 8.99 4.60 -15.95
N GLU A 138 8.85 5.74 -16.65
CA GLU A 138 7.60 6.50 -16.82
C GLU A 138 6.58 5.82 -17.76
N ASP A 139 6.98 4.79 -18.51
CA ASP A 139 6.19 4.15 -19.57
C ASP A 139 5.34 2.96 -19.08
N GLY A 140 5.56 2.51 -17.84
CA GLY A 140 4.79 1.42 -17.22
C GLY A 140 5.23 0.02 -17.68
N LEU A 141 4.25 -0.85 -17.97
CA LEU A 141 4.49 -2.21 -18.47
C LEU A 141 4.86 -2.17 -19.95
N VAL A 142 5.94 -2.87 -20.31
CA VAL A 142 6.48 -2.93 -21.68
C VAL A 142 6.75 -4.36 -22.11
N SER A 143 6.58 -4.64 -23.40
CA SER A 143 6.88 -5.96 -23.98
C SER A 143 8.36 -6.03 -24.37
N ASP A 144 9.16 -6.81 -23.63
CA ASP A 144 10.60 -6.95 -23.87
C ASP A 144 10.96 -8.27 -24.55
N TYR A 145 11.21 -8.21 -25.86
CA TYR A 145 11.75 -9.27 -26.70
C TYR A 145 13.27 -9.16 -26.89
N ALA A 146 13.82 -7.94 -26.84
CA ALA A 146 15.24 -7.66 -27.04
C ALA A 146 16.13 -8.48 -26.10
N THR A 147 15.74 -8.60 -24.83
CA THR A 147 16.47 -9.40 -23.83
C THR A 147 16.52 -10.89 -24.21
N ALA A 148 15.43 -11.45 -24.71
CA ALA A 148 15.37 -12.87 -25.08
C ALA A 148 16.15 -13.15 -26.37
N LEU A 149 16.07 -12.25 -27.36
CA LEU A 149 16.85 -12.32 -28.60
C LEU A 149 18.35 -12.35 -28.31
N ALA A 150 18.84 -11.38 -27.54
CA ALA A 150 20.26 -11.28 -27.17
C ALA A 150 20.72 -12.51 -26.37
N LEU A 151 19.95 -12.96 -25.38
CA LEU A 151 20.34 -14.09 -24.55
C LEU A 151 20.35 -15.41 -25.32
N ALA A 152 19.37 -15.62 -26.21
CA ALA A 152 19.32 -16.82 -27.04
C ALA A 152 20.49 -16.91 -28.01
N GLU A 153 20.91 -15.76 -28.57
CA GLU A 153 22.10 -15.66 -29.39
C GLU A 153 23.38 -15.94 -28.60
N GLU A 154 23.58 -15.25 -27.47
CA GLU A 154 24.81 -15.34 -26.67
C GLU A 154 25.04 -16.74 -26.08
N LEU A 155 23.96 -17.42 -25.67
CA LEU A 155 24.03 -18.73 -25.00
C LEU A 155 23.70 -19.90 -25.92
N GLY A 156 23.34 -19.64 -27.19
CA GLY A 156 22.94 -20.69 -28.13
C GLY A 156 21.66 -21.43 -27.74
N LEU A 157 20.69 -20.74 -27.14
CA LEU A 157 19.39 -21.31 -26.76
C LEU A 157 18.45 -21.33 -27.97
N GLY A 158 17.51 -22.29 -27.99
CA GLY A 158 16.37 -22.21 -28.90
C GLY A 158 15.48 -21.02 -28.53
N LEU A 159 14.91 -20.31 -29.51
CA LEU A 159 13.96 -19.23 -29.27
C LEU A 159 12.79 -19.32 -30.26
N VAL A 160 11.61 -19.60 -29.73
CA VAL A 160 10.35 -19.72 -30.47
C VAL A 160 9.38 -18.67 -29.95
N SER A 161 8.67 -17.98 -30.83
CA SER A 161 7.66 -16.98 -30.48
C SER A 161 6.26 -17.39 -30.92
N SER A 162 5.26 -17.04 -30.12
CA SER A 162 3.85 -17.09 -30.52
C SER A 162 3.41 -15.77 -31.15
N ALA A 163 2.79 -15.83 -32.32
CA ALA A 163 2.20 -14.67 -33.00
C ALA A 163 0.75 -14.36 -32.55
N SER A 164 0.06 -15.31 -31.92
CA SER A 164 -1.30 -15.11 -31.42
C SER A 164 -1.67 -16.10 -30.30
N ALA A 165 -2.79 -15.84 -29.62
CA ALA A 165 -3.35 -16.77 -28.64
C ALA A 165 -3.74 -18.14 -29.26
N HIS A 166 -4.10 -18.16 -30.54
CA HIS A 166 -4.56 -19.37 -31.24
C HIS A 166 -3.45 -20.40 -31.45
N GLU A 167 -2.20 -19.95 -31.66
CA GLU A 167 -1.05 -20.85 -31.84
C GLU A 167 -0.24 -21.08 -30.56
N SER A 168 -0.58 -20.40 -29.46
CA SER A 168 0.22 -20.38 -28.24
C SER A 168 0.42 -21.76 -27.61
N GLN A 169 -0.60 -22.63 -27.68
CA GLN A 169 -0.46 -24.03 -27.23
C GLN A 169 0.51 -24.81 -28.11
N HIS A 170 0.42 -24.64 -29.44
CA HIS A 170 1.27 -25.33 -30.40
C HIS A 170 2.73 -24.89 -30.30
N MET A 171 2.99 -23.60 -30.10
CA MET A 171 4.34 -23.05 -29.98
C MET A 171 5.01 -23.38 -28.66
N ALA A 172 4.25 -23.41 -27.56
CA ALA A 172 4.73 -23.97 -26.32
C ALA A 172 5.09 -25.46 -26.49
N LEU A 173 4.24 -26.25 -27.18
CA LEU A 173 4.52 -27.66 -27.46
C LEU A 173 5.77 -27.86 -28.33
N LEU A 174 5.92 -27.07 -29.40
CA LEU A 174 7.11 -27.07 -30.27
C LEU A 174 8.37 -26.76 -29.46
N THR A 175 8.31 -25.76 -28.57
CA THR A 175 9.44 -25.39 -27.72
C THR A 175 9.82 -26.52 -26.76
N THR A 176 8.84 -27.17 -26.15
CA THR A 176 9.07 -28.31 -25.25
C THR A 176 9.64 -29.52 -25.99
N LEU A 177 9.25 -29.73 -27.25
CA LEU A 177 9.87 -30.74 -28.12
C LEU A 177 11.32 -30.35 -28.47
N LEU A 178 11.56 -29.08 -28.83
CA LEU A 178 12.88 -28.57 -29.17
C LEU A 178 13.86 -28.62 -27.99
N ALA A 179 13.36 -28.55 -26.75
CA ALA A 179 14.12 -28.75 -25.53
C ALA A 179 14.87 -30.09 -25.50
N SER A 180 14.40 -31.11 -26.24
CA SER A 180 15.07 -32.40 -26.39
C SER A 180 16.32 -32.34 -27.30
N VAL A 181 16.46 -31.27 -28.08
CA VAL A 181 17.58 -31.02 -28.98
C VAL A 181 18.56 -30.00 -28.38
N LEU A 182 18.04 -28.91 -27.82
CA LEU A 182 18.80 -27.88 -27.09
C LEU A 182 17.88 -27.13 -26.11
N PRO A 183 18.38 -26.58 -25.00
CA PRO A 183 17.57 -25.78 -24.09
C PRO A 183 16.87 -24.65 -24.84
N SER A 184 15.57 -24.48 -24.62
CA SER A 184 14.73 -23.65 -25.50
C SER A 184 13.83 -22.71 -24.70
N VAL A 185 13.65 -21.51 -25.25
CA VAL A 185 12.78 -20.45 -24.73
C VAL A 185 11.59 -20.27 -25.67
N HIS A 186 10.39 -20.34 -25.11
CA HIS A 186 9.16 -19.90 -25.73
C HIS A 186 8.88 -18.48 -25.26
N ILE A 187 8.66 -17.52 -26.17
CA ILE A 187 8.34 -16.14 -25.81
C ILE A 187 7.05 -15.64 -26.46
N TYR A 188 6.23 -14.95 -25.68
CA TYR A 188 4.94 -14.40 -26.12
C TYR A 188 4.69 -13.06 -25.44
N ASP A 189 3.85 -12.20 -26.01
CA ASP A 189 3.49 -10.93 -25.38
C ASP A 189 2.81 -11.16 -24.01
N GLY A 190 3.45 -10.68 -22.95
CA GLY A 190 2.95 -10.80 -21.58
C GLY A 190 2.00 -9.68 -21.17
N VAL A 191 2.01 -8.56 -21.89
CA VAL A 191 1.27 -7.36 -21.51
C VAL A 191 -0.21 -7.46 -21.88
N ARG A 192 -0.51 -7.89 -23.12
CA ARG A 192 -1.87 -7.93 -23.66
C ARG A 192 -2.29 -9.34 -24.08
N VAL A 193 -1.66 -9.92 -25.11
CA VAL A 193 -2.13 -11.16 -25.75
C VAL A 193 -2.07 -12.33 -24.77
N GLY A 194 -1.06 -12.35 -23.90
CA GLY A 194 -0.93 -13.27 -22.77
C GLY A 194 -2.17 -13.30 -21.87
N ARG A 195 -2.89 -12.18 -21.74
CA ARG A 195 -3.98 -11.97 -20.77
C ARG A 195 -5.34 -11.74 -21.41
N GLU A 196 -5.40 -11.62 -22.73
CA GLU A 196 -6.63 -11.46 -23.49
C GLU A 196 -7.45 -12.75 -23.44
N HIS A 197 -8.73 -12.63 -23.06
CA HIS A 197 -9.66 -13.75 -23.08
C HIS A 197 -10.27 -13.86 -24.46
N THR A 198 -9.99 -14.97 -25.15
CA THR A 198 -10.51 -15.24 -26.49
C THR A 198 -10.90 -16.70 -26.63
N ARG A 199 -11.73 -17.00 -27.63
CA ARG A 199 -12.14 -18.37 -27.93
C ARG A 199 -11.15 -19.02 -28.87
N VAL A 200 -10.45 -20.05 -28.41
CA VAL A 200 -9.57 -20.89 -29.23
C VAL A 200 -10.32 -22.19 -29.55
N ILE A 201 -10.32 -22.62 -30.82
CA ILE A 201 -11.24 -23.65 -31.35
C ILE A 201 -10.63 -25.06 -31.26
N ASP A 202 -9.32 -25.13 -31.40
CA ASP A 202 -8.52 -26.31 -31.69
C ASP A 202 -7.58 -26.69 -30.53
N ILE A 203 -7.95 -26.33 -29.29
CA ILE A 203 -7.19 -26.68 -28.09
C ILE A 203 -7.10 -28.20 -27.96
N LEU A 204 -5.88 -28.72 -27.88
CA LEU A 204 -5.63 -30.12 -27.52
C LEU A 204 -6.01 -30.35 -26.06
N ASP A 205 -6.80 -31.40 -25.82
CA ASP A 205 -7.03 -31.91 -24.47
C ASP A 205 -5.77 -32.60 -23.91
N GLN A 206 -5.82 -33.00 -22.64
CA GLN A 206 -4.67 -33.60 -21.97
C GLN A 206 -4.12 -34.83 -22.72
N ALA A 207 -5.02 -35.71 -23.17
CA ALA A 207 -4.66 -36.93 -23.89
C ALA A 207 -4.15 -36.65 -25.31
N GLY A 208 -4.72 -35.67 -26.01
CA GLY A 208 -4.28 -35.21 -27.31
C GLY A 208 -2.89 -34.60 -27.25
N LEU A 209 -2.64 -33.73 -26.25
CA LEU A 209 -1.36 -33.07 -26.06
C LEU A 209 -0.25 -34.07 -25.71
N ALA A 210 -0.51 -35.01 -24.80
CA ALA A 210 0.41 -36.09 -24.45
C ALA A 210 0.73 -37.00 -25.65
N ARG A 211 -0.29 -37.40 -26.42
CA ARG A 211 -0.10 -38.24 -27.62
C ARG A 211 0.69 -37.52 -28.70
N THR A 212 0.39 -36.24 -28.94
CA THR A 212 1.08 -35.43 -29.95
C THR A 212 2.55 -35.25 -29.57
N TYR A 213 2.82 -34.89 -28.31
CA TYR A 213 4.18 -34.78 -27.79
C TYR A 213 4.96 -36.08 -28.01
N GLU A 214 4.42 -37.23 -27.60
CA GLU A 214 5.12 -38.50 -27.70
C GLU A 214 5.26 -38.99 -29.15
N SER A 215 4.29 -38.72 -30.03
CA SER A 215 4.38 -39.06 -31.46
C SER A 215 5.51 -38.29 -32.13
N VAL A 216 5.55 -36.97 -31.94
CA VAL A 216 6.58 -36.11 -32.53
C VAL A 216 7.95 -36.38 -31.92
N ARG A 217 8.05 -36.53 -30.59
CA ARG A 217 9.32 -36.82 -29.90
C ARG A 217 9.99 -38.09 -30.41
N LYS A 218 9.22 -39.14 -30.73
CA LYS A 218 9.76 -40.41 -31.26
C LYS A 218 10.46 -40.25 -32.60
N THR A 219 10.09 -39.28 -33.42
CA THR A 219 10.78 -39.02 -34.70
C THR A 219 12.26 -38.68 -34.49
N LEU A 220 12.62 -38.04 -33.37
CA LEU A 220 14.02 -37.76 -33.03
C LEU A 220 14.84 -39.03 -32.69
N GLU A 221 14.18 -40.16 -32.37
CA GLU A 221 14.86 -41.41 -32.04
C GLU A 221 15.29 -42.18 -33.29
N ASP A 222 14.73 -41.84 -34.46
CA ASP A 222 15.01 -42.47 -35.75
C ASP A 222 16.48 -42.29 -36.17
N SER A 223 17.02 -43.30 -36.85
CA SER A 223 18.44 -43.33 -37.23
C SER A 223 18.83 -42.19 -38.16
N ARG A 224 17.90 -41.69 -38.98
CA ARG A 224 18.10 -40.55 -39.89
C ARG A 224 18.30 -39.24 -39.11
N SER A 225 17.45 -39.00 -38.11
CA SER A 225 17.40 -37.77 -37.30
C SER A 225 18.61 -37.60 -36.40
N ARG A 226 19.26 -38.70 -36.01
CA ARG A 226 20.50 -38.68 -35.19
C ARG A 226 21.68 -37.99 -35.86
N HIS A 227 21.74 -37.98 -37.20
CA HIS A 227 22.83 -37.39 -37.97
C HIS A 227 22.59 -35.92 -38.36
N LEU A 228 21.38 -35.40 -38.12
CA LEU A 228 21.05 -34.01 -38.38
C LEU A 228 21.69 -33.11 -37.31
N ASP A 229 22.07 -31.90 -37.73
CA ASP A 229 22.42 -30.81 -36.82
C ASP A 229 21.15 -30.24 -36.15
N ASN A 230 21.31 -29.22 -35.31
CA ASN A 230 20.18 -28.64 -34.58
C ASN A 230 19.14 -28.02 -35.52
N GLN A 231 19.56 -27.45 -36.65
CA GLN A 231 18.67 -26.87 -37.66
C GLN A 231 17.84 -27.95 -38.37
N GLY A 232 18.48 -29.04 -38.82
CA GLY A 232 17.79 -30.16 -39.43
C GLY A 232 16.79 -30.85 -38.49
N LYS A 233 17.16 -31.01 -37.20
CA LYS A 233 16.26 -31.58 -36.19
C LYS A 233 15.05 -30.68 -35.93
N LEU A 234 15.24 -29.36 -35.88
CA LEU A 234 14.15 -28.40 -35.76
C LEU A 234 13.15 -28.52 -36.93
N LEU A 235 13.65 -28.62 -38.17
CA LEU A 235 12.80 -28.77 -39.35
C LEU A 235 11.99 -30.07 -39.31
N GLU A 236 12.60 -31.17 -38.90
CA GLU A 236 11.93 -32.47 -38.77
C GLU A 236 10.86 -32.46 -37.66
N LEU A 237 11.16 -31.82 -36.52
CA LEU A 237 10.19 -31.61 -35.44
C LEU A 237 8.99 -30.79 -35.92
N LEU A 238 9.22 -29.66 -36.59
CA LEU A 238 8.15 -28.81 -37.08
C LEU A 238 7.30 -29.52 -38.15
N GLN A 239 7.95 -30.23 -39.07
CA GLN A 239 7.26 -31.01 -40.10
C GLN A 239 6.37 -32.10 -39.49
N SER A 240 6.88 -32.81 -38.48
CA SER A 240 6.14 -33.87 -37.79
C SER A 240 4.98 -33.29 -36.97
N LEU A 241 5.22 -32.17 -36.28
CA LEU A 241 4.19 -31.46 -35.53
C LEU A 241 3.06 -30.96 -36.45
N ASN A 242 3.40 -30.36 -37.59
CA ASN A 242 2.44 -29.94 -38.61
C ASN A 242 1.58 -31.13 -39.09
N GLY A 243 2.19 -32.30 -39.29
CA GLY A 243 1.50 -33.53 -39.66
C GLY A 243 0.48 -34.01 -38.63
N GLU A 244 0.81 -33.95 -37.35
CA GLU A 244 -0.09 -34.35 -36.25
C GLU A 244 -1.22 -33.33 -36.03
N LEU A 245 -0.91 -32.02 -36.11
CA LEU A 245 -1.88 -30.95 -35.89
C LEU A 245 -2.75 -30.64 -37.12
N GLY A 246 -2.35 -31.07 -38.32
CA GLY A 246 -2.98 -30.67 -39.57
C GLY A 246 -2.76 -29.18 -39.91
N THR A 247 -1.59 -28.66 -39.52
CA THR A 247 -1.20 -27.25 -39.71
C THR A 247 -0.04 -27.14 -40.70
N ASP A 248 0.35 -25.92 -41.05
CA ASP A 248 1.46 -25.64 -41.98
C ASP A 248 2.34 -24.50 -41.44
N TYR A 249 2.72 -24.60 -40.16
CA TYR A 249 3.57 -23.59 -39.54
C TYR A 249 4.96 -23.58 -40.20
N GLY A 250 5.44 -22.40 -40.57
CA GLY A 250 6.83 -22.17 -40.96
C GLY A 250 7.70 -21.62 -39.82
N LEU A 251 9.03 -21.77 -39.96
CA LEU A 251 10.00 -21.04 -39.12
C LEU A 251 9.91 -19.52 -39.37
N PHE A 252 9.69 -19.18 -40.64
CA PHE A 252 9.45 -17.85 -41.15
C PHE A 252 8.19 -17.89 -42.02
N GLU A 253 7.33 -16.87 -41.93
CA GLU A 253 6.08 -16.82 -42.71
C GLU A 253 5.94 -15.51 -43.45
N TYR A 254 5.72 -15.61 -44.76
CA TYR A 254 5.52 -14.44 -45.61
C TYR A 254 4.03 -14.07 -45.72
N HIS A 255 3.73 -12.78 -45.58
CA HIS A 255 2.41 -12.21 -45.78
C HIS A 255 2.46 -10.91 -46.58
N GLY A 256 1.53 -10.71 -47.51
CA GLY A 256 1.41 -9.47 -48.28
C GLY A 256 1.31 -9.70 -49.77
N HIS A 257 1.79 -8.76 -50.57
CA HIS A 257 1.69 -8.77 -52.03
C HIS A 257 2.50 -9.94 -52.62
N ALA A 258 2.07 -10.57 -53.72
CA ALA A 258 2.81 -11.70 -54.32
C ALA A 258 4.20 -11.30 -54.85
N GLU A 259 4.32 -10.06 -55.31
CA GLU A 259 5.58 -9.47 -55.81
C GLU A 259 5.93 -8.17 -55.07
N PRO A 260 6.33 -8.23 -53.79
CA PRO A 260 6.64 -7.03 -53.01
C PRO A 260 7.93 -6.36 -53.51
N VAL A 261 8.00 -5.04 -53.37
CA VAL A 261 9.26 -4.28 -53.54
C VAL A 261 9.95 -4.07 -52.19
N SER A 262 9.14 -3.85 -51.15
CA SER A 262 9.61 -3.59 -49.79
C SER A 262 9.00 -4.61 -48.84
N VAL A 263 9.81 -5.21 -47.97
CA VAL A 263 9.37 -6.22 -47.00
C VAL A 263 9.83 -5.84 -45.60
N LEU A 264 8.93 -5.94 -44.62
CA LEU A 264 9.31 -5.89 -43.21
C LEU A 264 9.72 -7.27 -42.71
N VAL A 265 10.58 -7.34 -41.70
CA VAL A 265 10.85 -8.54 -40.90
C VAL A 265 10.46 -8.23 -39.47
N ALA A 266 9.57 -9.03 -38.89
CA ALA A 266 9.01 -8.79 -37.56
C ALA A 266 9.16 -10.03 -36.67
N PHE A 267 9.55 -9.81 -35.42
CA PHE A 267 9.58 -10.81 -34.34
C PHE A 267 8.79 -10.26 -33.15
N GLY A 268 8.13 -11.15 -32.41
CA GLY A 268 7.21 -10.78 -31.34
C GLY A 268 5.77 -11.12 -31.69
N THR A 269 4.87 -10.99 -30.72
CA THR A 269 3.48 -11.41 -30.88
C THR A 269 2.67 -10.34 -31.61
N ILE A 270 2.64 -9.13 -31.05
CA ILE A 270 1.84 -8.02 -31.58
C ILE A 270 2.45 -7.53 -32.90
N GLU A 271 3.77 -7.40 -32.95
CA GLU A 271 4.52 -6.96 -34.13
C GLU A 271 4.24 -7.86 -35.33
N ALA A 272 4.38 -9.18 -35.17
CA ALA A 272 4.14 -10.14 -36.23
C ALA A 272 2.66 -10.17 -36.67
N SER A 273 1.72 -10.18 -35.73
CA SER A 273 0.29 -10.20 -36.08
C SER A 273 -0.14 -8.92 -36.80
N LEU A 274 0.15 -7.74 -36.26
CA LEU A 274 -0.28 -6.46 -36.84
C LEU A 274 0.36 -6.20 -38.21
N THR A 275 1.67 -6.41 -38.34
CA THR A 275 2.35 -6.20 -39.61
C THR A 275 1.82 -7.13 -40.70
N ALA A 276 1.49 -8.39 -40.36
CA ALA A 276 0.88 -9.33 -41.29
C ALA A 276 -0.52 -8.90 -41.74
N GLN A 277 -1.36 -8.45 -40.81
CA GLN A 277 -2.70 -7.98 -41.12
C GLN A 277 -2.66 -6.72 -42.01
N ILE A 278 -1.80 -5.76 -41.68
CA ILE A 278 -1.63 -4.52 -42.43
C ILE A 278 -1.02 -4.79 -43.81
N ALA A 279 0.02 -5.64 -43.90
CA ALA A 279 0.59 -6.04 -45.19
C ALA A 279 -0.47 -6.66 -46.11
N ARG A 280 -1.34 -7.53 -45.59
CA ARG A 280 -2.45 -8.12 -46.36
C ARG A 280 -3.48 -7.08 -46.79
N SER A 281 -3.82 -6.12 -45.93
CA SER A 281 -4.73 -5.01 -46.27
C SER A 281 -4.15 -4.15 -47.38
N LEU A 282 -2.92 -3.64 -47.20
CA LEU A 282 -2.23 -2.82 -48.18
C LEU A 282 -2.01 -3.55 -49.52
N ALA A 283 -1.75 -4.85 -49.48
CA ALA A 283 -1.64 -5.67 -50.69
C ALA A 283 -2.96 -5.79 -51.46
N LYS A 284 -4.12 -5.85 -50.78
CA LYS A 284 -5.44 -5.81 -51.43
C LYS A 284 -5.68 -4.48 -52.14
N ASP A 285 -5.12 -3.40 -51.60
CA ASP A 285 -5.16 -2.05 -52.20
C ASP A 285 -4.07 -1.86 -53.29
N GLY A 286 -3.34 -2.93 -53.65
CA GLY A 286 -2.33 -2.92 -54.71
C GLY A 286 -0.96 -2.36 -54.30
N VAL A 287 -0.75 -2.07 -53.01
CA VAL A 287 0.55 -1.62 -52.50
C VAL A 287 1.51 -2.82 -52.46
N ARG A 288 2.67 -2.69 -53.10
CA ARG A 288 3.66 -3.77 -53.26
C ARG A 288 4.54 -3.92 -52.01
N VAL A 289 3.93 -4.19 -50.88
CA VAL A 289 4.60 -4.44 -49.60
C VAL A 289 4.31 -5.84 -49.08
N GLY A 290 5.17 -6.34 -48.20
CA GLY A 290 4.96 -7.59 -47.47
C GLY A 290 5.69 -7.60 -46.13
N VAL A 291 5.51 -8.67 -45.38
CA VAL A 291 6.23 -8.93 -44.13
C VAL A 291 6.65 -10.39 -44.07
N VAL A 292 7.81 -10.65 -43.47
CA VAL A 292 8.25 -11.97 -43.02
C VAL A 292 8.18 -11.98 -41.49
N ASN A 293 7.27 -12.79 -40.95
CA ASN A 293 7.17 -13.02 -39.53
C ASN A 293 8.16 -14.10 -39.12
N VAL A 294 8.94 -13.83 -38.08
CA VAL A 294 9.92 -14.76 -37.52
C VAL A 294 9.27 -15.49 -36.35
N ARG A 295 9.00 -16.78 -36.52
CA ARG A 295 8.45 -17.63 -35.47
C ARG A 295 9.54 -18.32 -34.68
N VAL A 296 10.56 -18.84 -35.36
CA VAL A 296 11.73 -19.44 -34.72
C VAL A 296 12.95 -18.60 -35.05
N TYR A 297 13.44 -17.87 -34.05
CA TYR A 297 14.62 -17.02 -34.18
C TYR A 297 15.92 -17.79 -33.99
N ARG A 298 15.92 -18.77 -33.08
CA ARG A 298 17.09 -19.65 -32.85
C ARG A 298 16.66 -21.12 -32.77
N PRO A 299 17.41 -22.03 -33.43
CA PRO A 299 18.42 -21.78 -34.46
C PRO A 299 17.88 -20.99 -35.67
N PHE A 300 18.64 -20.01 -36.18
CA PHE A 300 18.24 -19.21 -37.34
C PHE A 300 18.57 -19.97 -38.63
N VAL A 301 17.55 -20.51 -39.31
CA VAL A 301 17.74 -21.32 -40.52
C VAL A 301 17.71 -20.40 -41.75
N GLU A 302 18.89 -19.91 -42.16
CA GLU A 302 19.05 -18.92 -43.24
C GLU A 302 18.39 -19.36 -44.56
N GLU A 303 18.52 -20.64 -44.92
CA GLU A 303 17.93 -21.19 -46.15
C GLU A 303 16.40 -21.04 -46.17
N GLU A 304 15.74 -21.28 -45.04
CA GLU A 304 14.29 -21.14 -44.91
C GLU A 304 13.85 -19.68 -44.91
N PHE A 305 14.62 -18.78 -44.30
CA PHE A 305 14.36 -17.34 -44.37
C PHE A 305 14.42 -16.84 -45.81
N LEU A 306 15.49 -17.19 -46.55
CA LEU A 306 15.66 -16.81 -47.95
C LEU A 306 14.61 -17.44 -48.86
N ARG A 307 14.16 -18.67 -48.54
CA ARG A 307 13.10 -19.39 -49.28
C ARG A 307 11.77 -18.65 -49.24
N VAL A 308 11.37 -18.11 -48.08
CA VAL A 308 10.09 -17.41 -47.94
C VAL A 308 10.14 -15.96 -48.41
N LEU A 309 11.32 -15.34 -48.44
CA LEU A 309 11.50 -13.97 -48.93
C LEU A 309 11.29 -13.92 -50.45
N PRO A 310 10.35 -13.13 -51.01
CA PRO A 310 10.15 -13.09 -52.45
C PRO A 310 11.36 -12.54 -53.22
N LYS A 311 11.59 -13.03 -54.44
CA LYS A 311 12.73 -12.61 -55.28
C LYS A 311 12.64 -11.17 -55.82
N SER A 312 11.45 -10.57 -55.79
CA SER A 312 11.18 -9.20 -56.26
C SER A 312 11.59 -8.11 -55.25
N VAL A 313 11.93 -8.51 -54.02
CA VAL A 313 12.27 -7.59 -52.91
C VAL A 313 13.55 -6.83 -53.21
N LYS A 314 13.50 -5.50 -53.02
CA LYS A 314 14.64 -4.60 -53.12
C LYS A 314 15.06 -4.02 -51.78
N THR A 315 14.11 -3.83 -50.87
CA THR A 315 14.34 -3.25 -49.54
C THR A 315 13.75 -4.15 -48.47
N VAL A 316 14.54 -4.47 -47.45
CA VAL A 316 14.14 -5.22 -46.27
C VAL A 316 14.28 -4.31 -45.05
N GLY A 317 13.16 -3.95 -44.42
CA GLY A 317 13.16 -3.26 -43.14
C GLY A 317 13.06 -4.26 -42.01
N VAL A 318 13.93 -4.20 -41.03
CA VAL A 318 13.85 -5.06 -39.85
C VAL A 318 13.27 -4.25 -38.70
N LEU A 319 12.16 -4.70 -38.13
CA LEU A 319 11.65 -4.13 -36.88
C LEU A 319 12.54 -4.62 -35.74
N GLY A 320 13.47 -3.75 -35.37
CA GLY A 320 14.55 -4.05 -34.44
C GLY A 320 14.29 -3.50 -33.05
N GLN A 321 13.78 -4.31 -32.13
CA GLN A 321 13.62 -3.84 -30.75
C GLN A 321 14.99 -3.61 -30.09
N VAL A 322 15.16 -2.47 -29.45
CA VAL A 322 16.34 -2.12 -28.65
C VAL A 322 15.95 -1.74 -27.22
N ALA A 323 16.93 -1.70 -26.32
CA ALA A 323 16.69 -1.60 -24.88
C ALA A 323 15.85 -0.38 -24.45
N ASN A 324 16.05 0.78 -25.08
CA ASN A 324 15.41 2.05 -24.72
C ASN A 324 15.49 3.07 -25.86
N GLU A 325 14.86 4.24 -25.66
CA GLU A 325 14.83 5.34 -26.63
C GLU A 325 16.22 5.88 -26.98
N GLN A 326 17.14 5.89 -26.02
CA GLN A 326 18.53 6.32 -26.26
C GLN A 326 19.21 5.41 -27.29
N ALA A 327 19.05 4.09 -27.18
CA ALA A 327 19.59 3.12 -28.12
C ALA A 327 19.02 3.26 -29.54
N VAL A 328 17.79 3.79 -29.69
CA VAL A 328 17.21 4.10 -31.00
C VAL A 328 18.02 5.20 -31.70
N GLN A 329 18.37 6.25 -30.97
CA GLN A 329 19.10 7.41 -31.51
C GLN A 329 20.59 7.13 -31.76
N GLU A 330 21.18 6.17 -31.05
CA GLU A 330 22.60 5.83 -31.16
C GLU A 330 22.93 5.07 -32.45
N GLN A 331 23.72 5.66 -33.35
CA GLN A 331 24.09 5.03 -34.63
C GLN A 331 24.92 3.74 -34.48
N GLY A 332 25.65 3.59 -33.38
CA GLY A 332 26.49 2.42 -33.11
C GLY A 332 25.72 1.20 -32.61
N VAL A 333 24.48 1.38 -32.17
CA VAL A 333 23.63 0.29 -31.67
C VAL A 333 22.77 -0.24 -32.80
N ARG A 334 22.78 -1.57 -32.96
CA ARG A 334 21.96 -2.34 -33.91
C ARG A 334 21.08 -3.32 -33.15
N SER A 335 19.94 -3.67 -33.72
CA SER A 335 19.11 -4.74 -33.17
C SER A 335 19.64 -6.13 -33.55
N ALA A 336 19.50 -7.12 -32.67
CA ALA A 336 20.00 -8.48 -32.89
C ALA A 336 19.38 -9.12 -34.16
N LEU A 337 18.05 -8.96 -34.33
CA LEU A 337 17.35 -9.45 -35.51
C LEU A 337 17.87 -8.82 -36.82
N TYR A 338 18.25 -7.54 -36.78
CA TYR A 338 18.82 -6.89 -37.97
C TYR A 338 20.17 -7.47 -38.35
N GLU A 339 21.02 -7.81 -37.38
CA GLU A 339 22.34 -8.38 -37.66
C GLU A 339 22.23 -9.74 -38.36
N ASP A 340 21.32 -10.62 -37.92
CA ASP A 340 21.07 -11.92 -38.57
C ASP A 340 20.48 -11.76 -39.97
N VAL A 341 19.47 -10.91 -40.13
CA VAL A 341 18.84 -10.68 -41.43
C VAL A 341 19.84 -10.07 -42.40
N LEU A 342 20.67 -9.12 -41.96
CA LEU A 342 21.73 -8.55 -42.76
C LEU A 342 22.74 -9.62 -43.19
N ALA A 343 23.13 -10.51 -42.28
CA ALA A 343 24.03 -11.62 -42.60
C ALA A 343 23.42 -12.55 -43.66
N ALA A 344 22.19 -13.03 -43.44
CA ALA A 344 21.49 -13.92 -44.38
C ALA A 344 21.33 -13.30 -45.78
N LEU A 345 21.00 -12.01 -45.86
CA LEU A 345 20.88 -11.29 -47.13
C LEU A 345 22.24 -11.08 -47.83
N THR A 346 23.30 -10.86 -47.06
CA THR A 346 24.66 -10.64 -47.60
C THR A 346 25.21 -11.91 -48.23
N PHE A 347 24.91 -13.08 -47.66
CA PHE A 347 25.37 -14.38 -48.16
C PHE A 347 24.40 -15.07 -49.11
N ALA A 348 23.26 -14.44 -49.45
CA ALA A 348 22.29 -14.98 -50.39
C ALA A 348 22.89 -15.12 -51.80
N THR A 349 22.98 -16.35 -52.30
CA THR A 349 23.57 -16.67 -53.63
C THR A 349 22.53 -16.82 -54.74
N ASP A 350 21.24 -16.86 -54.41
CA ASP A 350 20.14 -17.17 -55.33
C ASP A 350 19.51 -15.92 -55.98
N ARG A 351 20.15 -14.75 -55.82
CA ARG A 351 19.68 -13.43 -56.26
C ARG A 351 20.80 -12.68 -56.99
N GLU A 352 20.44 -11.97 -58.07
CA GLU A 352 21.39 -11.15 -58.85
C GLU A 352 21.86 -9.92 -58.07
N GLN A 353 21.01 -9.35 -57.21
CA GLN A 353 21.31 -8.19 -56.40
C GLN A 353 20.77 -8.38 -54.97
N ALA A 354 21.63 -8.18 -53.98
CA ALA A 354 21.25 -8.24 -52.58
C ALA A 354 20.28 -7.09 -52.22
N PRO A 355 19.13 -7.38 -51.57
CA PRO A 355 18.25 -6.34 -51.06
C PRO A 355 18.98 -5.42 -50.07
N THR A 356 18.59 -4.14 -50.04
CA THR A 356 19.08 -3.21 -49.02
C THR A 356 18.38 -3.50 -47.69
N ALA A 357 19.15 -3.74 -46.63
CA ALA A 357 18.63 -3.95 -45.28
C ALA A 357 18.65 -2.65 -44.46
N VAL A 358 17.54 -2.32 -43.80
CA VAL A 358 17.38 -1.13 -42.94
C VAL A 358 16.95 -1.58 -41.55
N ASP A 359 17.69 -1.14 -40.52
CA ASP A 359 17.32 -1.38 -39.11
C ASP A 359 16.31 -0.30 -38.66
N ILE A 360 15.05 -0.68 -38.51
CA ILE A 360 13.99 0.19 -37.98
C ILE A 360 13.94 -0.03 -36.48
N LYS A 361 14.80 0.69 -35.76
CA LYS A 361 14.92 0.55 -34.31
C LYS A 361 13.72 1.13 -33.60
N TYR A 362 13.24 0.41 -32.58
CA TYR A 362 12.18 0.89 -31.69
C TYR A 362 12.48 0.51 -30.23
N PRO A 363 12.10 1.34 -29.25
CA PRO A 363 12.33 1.03 -27.84
C PRO A 363 11.33 -0.03 -27.35
N ARG A 364 11.61 -0.65 -26.20
CA ARG A 364 10.66 -1.55 -25.53
C ARG A 364 9.32 -0.89 -25.20
N SER A 365 9.30 0.43 -24.96
CA SER A 365 8.09 1.21 -24.66
C SER A 365 7.22 1.57 -25.88
N GLN A 366 7.67 1.23 -27.09
CA GLN A 366 6.89 1.47 -28.31
C GLN A 366 5.56 0.71 -28.24
N ARG A 367 4.46 1.44 -28.41
CA ARG A 367 3.14 0.83 -28.60
C ARG A 367 2.85 0.63 -30.07
N TRP A 368 2.55 -0.61 -30.42
CA TRP A 368 2.14 -1.00 -31.76
C TRP A 368 0.62 -0.95 -31.87
N ASP A 369 0.14 -0.01 -32.67
CA ASP A 369 -1.25 0.12 -33.08
C ASP A 369 -1.32 0.15 -34.61
N LEU A 370 -2.52 0.37 -35.17
CA LEU A 370 -2.72 0.41 -36.61
C LEU A 370 -1.91 1.52 -37.30
N ILE A 371 -1.77 2.67 -36.64
CA ILE A 371 -1.16 3.88 -37.20
C ILE A 371 0.36 3.73 -37.20
N ASN A 372 0.94 3.39 -36.05
CA ASN A 372 2.38 3.23 -35.88
C ASN A 372 2.91 2.06 -36.71
N THR A 373 2.14 0.97 -36.82
CA THR A 373 2.52 -0.17 -37.66
C THR A 373 2.46 0.21 -39.15
N ALA A 374 1.45 0.97 -39.60
CA ALA A 374 1.42 1.48 -40.97
C ALA A 374 2.57 2.47 -41.25
N ALA A 375 2.94 3.30 -40.27
CA ALA A 375 4.08 4.19 -40.35
C ALA A 375 5.41 3.44 -40.52
N ALA A 376 5.55 2.24 -39.94
CA ALA A 376 6.74 1.41 -40.16
C ALA A 376 6.91 0.98 -41.62
N PHE A 377 5.82 0.63 -42.32
CA PHE A 377 5.88 0.34 -43.76
C PHE A 377 6.27 1.57 -44.59
N GLN A 378 5.90 2.79 -44.14
CA GLN A 378 6.27 4.03 -44.82
C GLN A 378 7.80 4.23 -44.87
N LEU A 379 8.54 3.78 -43.85
CA LEU A 379 9.99 3.95 -43.76
C LEU A 379 10.77 3.18 -44.83
N ILE A 380 10.16 2.15 -45.43
CA ILE A 380 10.78 1.32 -46.46
C ILE A 380 10.11 1.41 -47.82
N HIS A 381 9.09 2.25 -47.97
CA HIS A 381 8.35 2.43 -49.21
C HIS A 381 8.54 3.85 -49.77
N GLU A 382 8.97 3.94 -51.02
CA GLU A 382 9.31 5.23 -51.66
C GLU A 382 8.10 6.15 -51.86
N LYS A 383 6.88 5.58 -51.96
CA LYS A 383 5.64 6.36 -52.09
C LYS A 383 4.99 6.54 -50.72
N PRO A 384 4.34 7.67 -50.45
CA PRO A 384 3.50 7.83 -49.27
C PRO A 384 2.37 6.78 -49.29
N ILE A 385 2.42 5.83 -48.37
CA ILE A 385 1.34 4.91 -47.99
C ILE A 385 0.27 5.70 -47.21
N VAL A 386 0.70 6.69 -46.40
CA VAL A 386 -0.19 7.58 -45.63
C VAL A 386 0.02 9.02 -46.13
N GLN A 387 -1.04 9.66 -46.65
CA GLN A 387 -0.97 11.08 -47.05
C GLN A 387 -1.16 11.97 -45.81
N ALA A 388 -0.12 12.73 -45.44
CA ALA A 388 -0.23 13.76 -44.41
C ALA A 388 -1.14 14.90 -44.90
N GLY A 389 -2.36 14.99 -44.36
CA GLY A 389 -3.21 16.17 -44.50
C GLY A 389 -4.57 16.01 -45.19
N ALA A 390 -5.06 14.79 -45.44
CA ALA A 390 -6.44 14.56 -45.86
C ALA A 390 -7.23 13.87 -44.74
N GLU A 391 -8.51 14.20 -44.59
CA GLU A 391 -9.50 13.46 -43.81
C GLU A 391 -9.64 12.02 -44.38
N THR A 392 -8.65 11.18 -44.14
CA THR A 392 -8.68 9.77 -44.54
C THR A 392 -9.29 8.97 -43.42
N GLU A 393 -10.34 8.20 -43.75
CA GLU A 393 -10.91 7.22 -42.84
C GLU A 393 -9.79 6.39 -42.20
N PRO A 394 -9.87 6.12 -40.88
CA PRO A 394 -8.84 5.38 -40.16
C PRO A 394 -8.60 4.02 -40.84
N LEU A 395 -7.34 3.59 -40.92
CA LEU A 395 -6.96 2.28 -41.44
C LEU A 395 -7.80 1.21 -40.70
N GLN A 396 -8.74 0.58 -41.40
CA GLN A 396 -9.74 -0.27 -40.79
C GLN A 396 -9.49 -1.74 -41.15
N LEU A 397 -8.93 -2.50 -40.20
CA LEU A 397 -8.66 -3.94 -40.39
C LEU A 397 -9.90 -4.81 -40.19
N LEU A 398 -10.83 -4.37 -39.34
CA LEU A 398 -12.04 -5.10 -38.99
C LEU A 398 -13.23 -4.51 -39.74
N ASP A 399 -14.04 -5.38 -40.34
CA ASP A 399 -15.27 -4.97 -41.02
C ASP A 399 -16.31 -4.52 -39.97
N PRO A 400 -16.67 -3.22 -39.92
CA PRO A 400 -17.58 -2.68 -38.92
C PRO A 400 -19.04 -3.14 -39.10
N SER A 401 -19.36 -3.85 -40.18
CA SER A 401 -20.66 -4.50 -40.35
C SER A 401 -20.70 -5.92 -39.77
N ALA A 402 -19.52 -6.53 -39.58
CA ALA A 402 -19.36 -7.91 -39.12
C ALA A 402 -18.86 -8.02 -37.68
N VAL A 403 -18.15 -7.00 -37.19
CA VAL A 403 -17.58 -6.92 -35.84
C VAL A 403 -18.23 -5.78 -35.09
N GLN A 404 -18.68 -6.07 -33.87
CA GLN A 404 -19.15 -5.05 -32.93
C GLN A 404 -18.06 -4.81 -31.88
N GLU A 405 -17.74 -3.55 -31.62
CA GLU A 405 -16.68 -3.16 -30.69
C GLU A 405 -17.22 -2.30 -29.55
N TYR A 406 -16.81 -2.60 -28.33
CA TYR A 406 -17.23 -1.89 -27.13
C TYR A 406 -16.02 -1.56 -26.25
N SER A 407 -16.05 -0.40 -25.60
CA SER A 407 -15.04 -0.01 -24.61
C SER A 407 -15.69 0.44 -23.30
N PHE A 408 -15.10 0.05 -22.19
CA PHE A 408 -15.54 0.39 -20.84
C PHE A 408 -14.39 1.09 -20.14
N TRP A 409 -14.63 2.32 -19.67
CA TRP A 409 -13.69 3.14 -18.94
C TRP A 409 -14.24 3.34 -17.54
N ASP A 410 -13.52 2.85 -16.54
CA ASP A 410 -13.99 2.92 -15.17
C ASP A 410 -12.85 3.14 -14.18
N ILE A 411 -13.20 3.46 -12.94
CA ILE A 411 -12.24 3.48 -11.82
C ILE A 411 -12.28 2.15 -11.08
N ASP A 412 -11.16 1.73 -10.52
CA ASP A 412 -10.99 0.40 -9.91
C ASP A 412 -11.97 0.10 -8.76
N ASN A 413 -12.53 1.12 -8.11
CA ASN A 413 -13.47 1.01 -7.00
C ASN A 413 -14.87 1.55 -7.33
N SER A 414 -15.25 1.58 -8.61
CA SER A 414 -16.56 2.09 -9.02
C SER A 414 -17.70 1.24 -8.44
N VAL A 415 -18.84 1.89 -8.21
CA VAL A 415 -20.08 1.20 -7.77
C VAL A 415 -20.62 0.25 -8.86
N GLY A 416 -20.19 0.46 -10.12
CA GLY A 416 -20.48 -0.43 -11.24
C GLY A 416 -19.78 -1.79 -11.14
N GLY A 417 -18.64 -1.89 -10.44
CA GLY A 417 -17.92 -3.15 -10.26
C GLY A 417 -17.54 -3.83 -11.59
N ASP A 418 -17.52 -5.17 -11.61
CA ASP A 418 -17.15 -6.03 -12.75
C ASP A 418 -18.19 -6.06 -13.91
N VAL A 419 -18.90 -4.95 -14.18
CA VAL A 419 -19.93 -4.83 -15.24
C VAL A 419 -19.44 -5.35 -16.59
N ALA A 420 -18.26 -4.89 -17.03
CA ALA A 420 -17.70 -5.28 -18.33
C ALA A 420 -17.38 -6.79 -18.38
N THR A 421 -16.82 -7.33 -17.30
CA THR A 421 -16.50 -8.76 -17.16
C THR A 421 -17.74 -9.63 -17.27
N VAL A 422 -18.82 -9.27 -16.56
CA VAL A 422 -20.09 -10.01 -16.58
C VAL A 422 -20.78 -9.90 -17.94
N LEU A 423 -20.78 -8.72 -18.56
CA LEU A 423 -21.31 -8.53 -19.92
C LEU A 423 -20.54 -9.36 -20.94
N SER A 424 -19.20 -9.38 -20.85
CA SER A 424 -18.35 -10.23 -21.68
C SER A 424 -18.74 -11.70 -21.56
N GLN A 425 -18.92 -12.21 -20.34
CA GLN A 425 -19.35 -13.59 -20.10
C GLN A 425 -20.75 -13.88 -20.67
N ALA A 426 -21.70 -12.97 -20.48
CA ALA A 426 -23.05 -13.10 -21.01
C ALA A 426 -23.07 -13.12 -22.55
N LEU A 427 -22.26 -12.27 -23.20
CA LEU A 427 -22.10 -12.26 -24.65
C LEU A 427 -21.39 -13.53 -25.15
N ALA A 428 -20.39 -14.03 -24.41
CA ALA A 428 -19.66 -15.25 -24.73
C ALA A 428 -20.52 -16.52 -24.61
N ALA A 429 -21.57 -16.49 -23.78
CA ALA A 429 -22.54 -17.57 -23.63
C ALA A 429 -23.47 -17.75 -24.85
N ASP A 430 -23.42 -16.85 -25.84
CA ASP A 430 -24.04 -17.05 -27.15
C ASP A 430 -23.09 -17.82 -28.07
N SER A 431 -23.45 -19.08 -28.38
CA SER A 431 -22.62 -19.96 -29.21
C SER A 431 -22.49 -19.50 -30.67
N ALA A 432 -23.37 -18.62 -31.14
CA ALA A 432 -23.30 -18.01 -32.48
C ALA A 432 -22.30 -16.85 -32.56
N SER A 433 -21.78 -16.41 -31.41
CA SER A 433 -20.87 -15.29 -31.28
C SER A 433 -19.53 -15.74 -30.70
N ASN A 434 -18.45 -15.12 -31.18
CA ASN A 434 -17.14 -15.18 -30.58
C ASN A 434 -16.87 -13.83 -29.93
N VAL A 435 -16.46 -13.89 -28.67
CA VAL A 435 -16.17 -12.71 -27.87
C VAL A 435 -14.69 -12.68 -27.53
N THR A 436 -14.10 -11.50 -27.62
CA THR A 436 -12.72 -11.29 -27.24
C THR A 436 -12.65 -10.10 -26.31
N THR A 437 -11.99 -10.28 -25.17
CA THR A 437 -11.98 -9.29 -24.09
C THR A 437 -10.56 -9.05 -23.59
N SER A 438 -10.15 -7.79 -23.57
CA SER A 438 -8.86 -7.36 -23.02
C SER A 438 -9.06 -6.33 -21.92
N LYS A 439 -8.27 -6.44 -20.85
CA LYS A 439 -8.31 -5.57 -19.67
C LYS A 439 -6.96 -4.92 -19.46
N ALA A 440 -6.94 -3.63 -19.17
CA ALA A 440 -5.76 -2.85 -18.86
C ALA A 440 -5.99 -1.97 -17.63
N HIS A 441 -4.98 -1.85 -16.77
CA HIS A 441 -5.00 -1.02 -15.57
C HIS A 441 -3.95 0.09 -15.65
N ASP A 442 -4.37 1.30 -15.31
CA ASP A 442 -3.51 2.46 -15.12
C ASP A 442 -3.74 3.01 -13.70
N ASN A 443 -2.82 2.68 -12.81
CA ASN A 443 -2.89 2.99 -11.39
C ASN A 443 -2.50 4.45 -11.07
N LEU A 444 -2.06 5.24 -12.05
CA LEU A 444 -1.60 6.61 -11.84
C LEU A 444 -2.73 7.65 -12.02
N ILE A 445 -3.72 7.37 -12.88
CA ILE A 445 -4.86 8.26 -13.12
C ILE A 445 -5.95 7.98 -12.07
N GLN A 446 -6.46 9.03 -11.40
CA GLN A 446 -7.59 8.96 -10.43
C GLN A 446 -7.44 7.85 -9.34
N GLY A 447 -6.20 7.43 -9.04
CA GLY A 447 -5.90 6.35 -8.10
C GLY A 447 -6.30 4.96 -8.60
N GLY A 448 -6.36 4.72 -9.91
CA GLY A 448 -6.73 3.43 -10.50
C GLY A 448 -7.85 3.56 -11.52
N VAL A 449 -7.48 3.59 -12.81
CA VAL A 449 -8.37 3.46 -13.97
C VAL A 449 -8.24 2.08 -14.57
N VAL A 450 -9.38 1.50 -14.94
CA VAL A 450 -9.48 0.26 -15.68
C VAL A 450 -10.15 0.50 -17.03
N ARG A 451 -9.53 -0.03 -18.08
CA ARG A 451 -10.13 -0.11 -19.41
C ARG A 451 -10.41 -1.57 -19.76
N VAL A 452 -11.64 -1.85 -20.17
CA VAL A 452 -12.02 -3.16 -20.72
C VAL A 452 -12.56 -2.98 -22.12
N ASP A 453 -11.93 -3.63 -23.09
CA ASP A 453 -12.38 -3.67 -24.48
C ASP A 453 -13.05 -5.02 -24.75
N ILE A 454 -14.19 -5.01 -25.43
CA ILE A 454 -14.94 -6.20 -25.83
C ILE A 454 -15.19 -6.16 -27.33
N ARG A 455 -14.82 -7.22 -28.04
CA ARG A 455 -15.15 -7.43 -29.45
C ARG A 455 -16.08 -8.61 -29.60
N LYS A 456 -17.14 -8.45 -30.40
CA LYS A 456 -18.11 -9.51 -30.70
C LYS A 456 -18.18 -9.71 -32.21
N SER A 457 -18.01 -10.96 -32.65
CA SER A 457 -18.01 -11.32 -34.08
C SER A 457 -18.58 -12.72 -34.31
N SER A 458 -19.04 -13.00 -35.53
CA SER A 458 -19.42 -14.36 -35.95
C SER A 458 -18.22 -15.30 -36.17
N LYS A 459 -17.02 -14.74 -36.27
CA LYS A 459 -15.75 -15.46 -36.48
C LYS A 459 -14.77 -15.15 -35.36
N THR A 460 -13.78 -16.03 -35.17
CA THR A 460 -12.63 -15.72 -34.32
C THR A 460 -11.88 -14.53 -34.88
N LEU A 461 -11.40 -13.67 -33.99
CA LEU A 461 -10.68 -12.46 -34.33
C LEU A 461 -9.29 -12.52 -33.72
N ASP A 462 -8.31 -12.05 -34.48
CA ASP A 462 -6.98 -11.74 -34.00
C ASP A 462 -6.78 -10.23 -34.13
N ALA A 463 -6.92 -9.50 -33.04
CA ALA A 463 -6.88 -8.03 -33.03
C ALA A 463 -6.09 -7.52 -31.81
N PRO A 464 -4.76 -7.68 -31.81
CA PRO A 464 -3.92 -7.42 -30.63
C PRO A 464 -3.64 -5.92 -30.39
N TYR A 465 -4.65 -5.07 -30.57
CA TYR A 465 -4.60 -3.61 -30.43
C TYR A 465 -5.90 -3.08 -29.80
N SER A 466 -5.84 -1.92 -29.13
CA SER A 466 -6.97 -1.41 -28.35
C SER A 466 -8.11 -1.03 -29.27
N VAL A 467 -9.35 -1.06 -28.79
CA VAL A 467 -10.50 -0.63 -29.59
C VAL A 467 -10.33 0.86 -29.92
N THR A 468 -10.29 1.19 -31.21
CA THR A 468 -10.14 2.58 -31.70
C THR A 468 -11.43 3.12 -32.31
N ALA A 469 -12.44 2.27 -32.54
CA ALA A 469 -13.70 2.62 -33.18
C ALA A 469 -14.91 1.90 -32.53
N ALA A 470 -15.08 2.04 -31.21
CA ALA A 470 -16.18 1.44 -30.47
C ALA A 470 -17.56 1.91 -30.97
N ASP A 471 -18.49 0.98 -31.17
CA ASP A 471 -19.90 1.26 -31.47
C ASP A 471 -20.61 1.85 -30.24
N THR A 472 -20.25 1.37 -29.04
CA THR A 472 -20.77 1.88 -27.77
C THR A 472 -19.68 1.88 -26.71
N THR A 473 -19.56 3.00 -26.00
CA THR A 473 -18.59 3.18 -24.92
C THR A 473 -19.30 3.48 -23.61
N PHE A 474 -18.88 2.82 -22.54
CA PHE A 474 -19.36 3.06 -21.19
C PHE A 474 -18.30 3.81 -20.38
N VAL A 475 -18.73 4.80 -19.59
CA VAL A 475 -17.90 5.58 -18.68
C VAL A 475 -18.50 5.50 -17.28
N GLY A 476 -17.78 4.85 -16.36
CA GLY A 476 -18.27 4.57 -15.01
C GLY A 476 -18.15 5.74 -14.02
N ASP A 477 -17.29 6.73 -14.30
CA ASP A 477 -17.18 7.97 -13.54
C ASP A 477 -17.00 9.18 -14.47
N LEU A 478 -17.82 10.22 -14.26
CA LEU A 478 -17.79 11.49 -15.01
C LEU A 478 -16.44 12.19 -14.97
N LYS A 479 -15.66 12.04 -13.90
CA LYS A 479 -14.34 12.69 -13.74
C LYS A 479 -13.33 12.23 -14.79
N LEU A 480 -13.45 10.98 -15.26
CA LEU A 480 -12.55 10.43 -16.28
C LEU A 480 -12.56 11.24 -17.57
N LEU A 481 -13.68 11.88 -17.90
CA LEU A 481 -13.82 12.72 -19.09
C LEU A 481 -12.93 13.97 -19.05
N GLY A 482 -12.44 14.36 -17.86
CA GLY A 482 -11.51 15.47 -17.69
C GLY A 482 -10.04 15.06 -17.85
N ASP A 483 -9.73 13.78 -17.70
CA ASP A 483 -8.35 13.26 -17.70
C ASP A 483 -8.00 12.51 -18.99
N ILE A 484 -9.00 11.94 -19.67
CA ILE A 484 -8.82 11.08 -20.85
C ILE A 484 -9.80 11.48 -21.97
N ASP A 485 -9.32 11.54 -23.21
CA ASP A 485 -10.16 11.71 -24.39
C ASP A 485 -10.83 10.38 -24.77
N VAL A 486 -11.83 9.98 -23.99
CA VAL A 486 -12.64 8.77 -24.23
C VAL A 486 -13.32 8.80 -25.59
N VAL A 487 -13.64 9.99 -26.12
CA VAL A 487 -14.34 10.12 -27.41
C VAL A 487 -13.43 9.67 -28.55
N ALA A 488 -12.11 9.79 -28.42
CA ALA A 488 -11.13 9.38 -29.44
C ALA A 488 -11.38 7.94 -29.94
N SER A 489 -11.68 7.01 -29.03
CA SER A 489 -11.90 5.59 -29.34
C SER A 489 -13.33 5.23 -29.77
N VAL A 490 -14.24 6.20 -29.92
CA VAL A 490 -15.66 5.95 -30.29
C VAL A 490 -15.87 6.18 -31.78
N LYS A 491 -16.52 5.26 -32.49
CA LYS A 491 -16.87 5.44 -33.90
C LYS A 491 -17.70 6.71 -34.12
N ALA A 492 -17.50 7.41 -35.25
CA ALA A 492 -18.36 8.54 -35.61
C ALA A 492 -19.84 8.10 -35.69
N GLY A 493 -20.75 8.87 -35.09
CA GLY A 493 -22.15 8.45 -34.91
C GLY A 493 -22.39 7.36 -33.86
N GLY A 494 -21.37 6.96 -33.10
CA GLY A 494 -21.44 5.97 -32.03
C GLY A 494 -22.20 6.45 -30.80
N LYS A 495 -22.18 5.65 -29.74
CA LYS A 495 -22.94 5.90 -28.50
C LYS A 495 -22.02 5.94 -27.28
N ILE A 496 -22.27 6.86 -26.36
CA ILE A 496 -21.60 6.91 -25.06
C ILE A 496 -22.66 6.81 -23.95
N ILE A 497 -22.43 5.90 -23.00
CA ILE A 497 -23.24 5.74 -21.79
C ILE A 497 -22.38 6.20 -20.62
N VAL A 498 -22.85 7.16 -19.83
CA VAL A 498 -22.14 7.67 -18.66
C VAL A 498 -22.94 7.34 -17.41
N ASN A 499 -22.28 6.72 -16.43
CA ASN A 499 -22.83 6.55 -15.09
C ASN A 499 -22.78 7.90 -14.35
N ALA A 500 -23.95 8.46 -14.07
CA ALA A 500 -24.11 9.83 -13.59
C ALA A 500 -25.18 9.90 -12.49
N PRO A 501 -24.94 9.30 -11.31
CA PRO A 501 -25.94 9.24 -10.25
C PRO A 501 -26.28 10.66 -9.74
N GLY A 502 -27.57 10.97 -9.65
CA GLY A 502 -28.08 12.23 -9.09
C GLY A 502 -27.80 13.50 -9.91
N VAL A 503 -27.26 13.39 -11.13
CA VAL A 503 -27.02 14.56 -11.99
C VAL A 503 -28.34 15.05 -12.60
N LYS A 504 -28.65 16.33 -12.51
CA LYS A 504 -29.83 16.94 -13.16
C LYS A 504 -29.45 17.65 -14.45
N ASP A 505 -30.42 17.82 -15.35
CA ASP A 505 -30.20 18.37 -16.70
C ASP A 505 -29.67 19.82 -16.66
N ASP A 506 -30.04 20.61 -15.66
CA ASP A 506 -29.58 21.99 -15.44
C ASP A 506 -28.14 22.09 -14.93
N GLU A 507 -27.57 21.00 -14.41
CA GLU A 507 -26.17 20.92 -13.96
C GLU A 507 -25.25 20.22 -14.97
N LEU A 508 -25.82 19.58 -15.99
CA LEU A 508 -25.11 18.70 -16.92
C LEU A 508 -23.99 19.42 -17.67
N GLU A 509 -24.29 20.60 -18.23
CA GLU A 509 -23.33 21.39 -19.00
C GLU A 509 -22.15 21.88 -18.15
N LYS A 510 -22.36 22.09 -16.84
CA LYS A 510 -21.28 22.49 -15.90
C LYS A 510 -20.39 21.32 -15.49
N LYS A 511 -20.91 20.10 -15.50
CA LYS A 511 -20.18 18.88 -15.09
C LYS A 511 -19.41 18.24 -16.24
N LEU A 512 -19.77 18.51 -17.49
CA LEU A 512 -19.08 17.97 -18.66
C LEU A 512 -17.93 18.89 -19.14
N PRO A 513 -16.70 18.35 -19.28
CA PRO A 513 -15.57 19.10 -19.82
C PRO A 513 -15.85 19.67 -21.21
N VAL A 514 -15.32 20.86 -21.49
CA VAL A 514 -15.48 21.55 -22.79
C VAL A 514 -14.97 20.68 -23.95
N ALA A 515 -13.79 20.07 -23.77
CA ALA A 515 -13.17 19.17 -24.75
C ALA A 515 -14.11 18.01 -25.12
N PHE A 516 -14.70 17.35 -24.11
CA PHE A 516 -15.63 16.26 -24.30
C PHE A 516 -16.88 16.69 -25.07
N ARG A 517 -17.51 17.82 -24.67
CA ARG A 517 -18.71 18.38 -25.32
C ARG A 517 -18.48 18.69 -26.80
N GLN A 518 -17.33 19.26 -27.13
CA GLN A 518 -16.98 19.55 -28.51
C GLN A 518 -16.79 18.27 -29.32
N SER A 519 -15.99 17.32 -28.83
CA SER A 519 -15.72 16.06 -29.53
C SER A 519 -16.98 15.26 -29.83
N ILE A 520 -17.94 15.20 -28.89
CA ILE A 520 -19.21 14.49 -29.13
C ILE A 520 -20.10 15.20 -30.17
N ALA A 521 -20.11 16.53 -30.19
CA ALA A 521 -20.92 17.32 -31.12
C ALA A 521 -20.35 17.31 -32.55
N GLU A 522 -19.02 17.34 -32.68
CA GLU A 522 -18.31 17.24 -33.97
C GLU A 522 -18.50 15.86 -34.60
N ARG A 523 -18.41 14.79 -33.81
CA ARG A 523 -18.49 13.40 -34.29
C ARG A 523 -19.90 12.83 -34.31
N GLY A 524 -20.91 13.63 -33.93
CA GLY A 524 -22.32 13.22 -33.92
C GLY A 524 -22.62 12.07 -32.97
N ILE A 525 -21.95 12.01 -31.81
CA ILE A 525 -22.09 10.92 -30.83
C ILE A 525 -23.39 11.05 -30.05
N SER A 526 -24.12 9.95 -29.88
CA SER A 526 -25.32 9.89 -29.03
C SER A 526 -24.93 9.69 -27.56
N LEU A 527 -25.34 10.61 -26.69
CA LEU A 527 -25.01 10.59 -25.25
C LEU A 527 -26.19 10.07 -24.42
N TYR A 528 -25.92 9.11 -23.54
CA TYR A 528 -26.88 8.51 -22.62
C TYR A 528 -26.36 8.58 -21.19
N PHE A 529 -27.20 8.96 -20.24
CA PHE A 529 -26.89 8.94 -18.82
C PHE A 529 -27.68 7.84 -18.12
N VAL A 530 -27.00 7.04 -17.31
CA VAL A 530 -27.62 6.07 -16.41
C VAL A 530 -27.47 6.54 -14.97
N ASP A 531 -28.57 6.55 -14.23
CA ASP A 531 -28.62 6.83 -12.79
C ASP A 531 -29.09 5.57 -12.05
N PRO A 532 -28.15 4.68 -11.65
CA PRO A 532 -28.51 3.46 -10.96
C PRO A 532 -29.10 3.72 -9.56
N SER A 533 -28.81 4.88 -8.94
CA SER A 533 -29.34 5.24 -7.62
C SER A 533 -30.84 5.55 -7.63
N ALA A 534 -31.40 5.84 -8.82
CA ALA A 534 -32.83 6.01 -9.01
C ALA A 534 -33.59 4.67 -9.15
N ALA A 535 -32.88 3.53 -9.21
CA ALA A 535 -33.47 2.20 -9.09
C ALA A 535 -33.78 1.89 -7.60
N GLY A 536 -34.83 1.12 -7.32
CA GLY A 536 -35.17 0.75 -5.95
C GLY A 536 -34.10 -0.12 -5.29
N GLU A 537 -33.98 -0.06 -3.95
CA GLU A 537 -32.96 -0.77 -3.13
C GLU A 537 -32.90 -2.30 -3.33
N SER A 538 -33.89 -2.90 -3.99
CA SER A 538 -33.98 -4.35 -4.19
C SER A 538 -33.15 -4.90 -5.36
N VAL A 539 -32.47 -4.05 -6.16
CA VAL A 539 -31.67 -4.50 -7.32
C VAL A 539 -30.25 -3.91 -7.29
N PRO A 540 -29.19 -4.72 -7.51
CA PRO A 540 -27.83 -4.21 -7.59
C PRO A 540 -27.65 -3.15 -8.69
N GLU A 541 -26.93 -2.07 -8.40
CA GLU A 541 -26.63 -0.99 -9.35
C GLU A 541 -25.92 -1.50 -10.61
N SER A 542 -25.02 -2.48 -10.46
CA SER A 542 -24.32 -3.14 -11.57
C SER A 542 -25.28 -3.79 -12.56
N SER A 543 -26.36 -4.40 -12.08
CA SER A 543 -27.41 -5.00 -12.93
C SER A 543 -28.17 -3.93 -13.73
N VAL A 544 -28.40 -2.76 -13.14
CA VAL A 544 -29.05 -1.62 -13.83
C VAL A 544 -28.18 -1.14 -14.98
N ILE A 545 -26.88 -0.98 -14.73
CA ILE A 545 -25.90 -0.58 -15.74
C ILE A 545 -25.79 -1.62 -16.86
N GLN A 546 -25.76 -2.91 -16.53
CA GLN A 546 -25.69 -4.00 -17.51
C GLN A 546 -26.91 -4.02 -18.45
N VAL A 547 -28.12 -3.88 -17.90
CA VAL A 547 -29.36 -3.82 -18.70
C VAL A 547 -29.41 -2.53 -19.53
N ALA A 548 -28.98 -1.40 -18.98
CA ALA A 548 -28.84 -0.14 -19.72
C ALA A 548 -27.90 -0.27 -20.92
N PHE A 549 -26.74 -0.90 -20.71
CA PHE A 549 -25.80 -1.19 -21.78
C PHE A 549 -26.44 -2.05 -22.88
N LEU A 550 -27.12 -3.14 -22.52
CA LEU A 550 -27.79 -4.01 -23.50
C LEU A 550 -28.84 -3.27 -24.33
N ARG A 551 -29.65 -2.39 -23.71
CA ARG A 551 -30.65 -1.60 -24.44
C ARG A 551 -30.03 -0.64 -25.44
N VAL A 552 -28.95 0.05 -25.04
CA VAL A 552 -28.31 1.06 -25.89
C VAL A 552 -27.45 0.42 -26.98
N ALA A 553 -26.60 -0.54 -26.61
CA ALA A 553 -25.66 -1.19 -27.52
C ALA A 553 -26.35 -2.21 -28.44
N LEU A 554 -27.30 -2.99 -27.91
CA LEU A 554 -27.92 -4.14 -28.58
C LEU A 554 -29.46 -4.12 -28.49
N PRO A 555 -30.15 -3.05 -28.94
CA PRO A 555 -31.59 -2.88 -28.75
C PRO A 555 -32.44 -4.02 -29.35
N THR A 556 -32.01 -4.58 -30.49
CA THR A 556 -32.73 -5.68 -31.16
C THR A 556 -32.51 -7.03 -30.47
N GLN A 557 -31.48 -7.16 -29.62
CA GLN A 557 -31.10 -8.38 -28.92
C GLN A 557 -31.31 -8.26 -27.40
N GLU A 558 -31.92 -7.19 -26.90
CA GLU A 558 -32.05 -6.91 -25.47
C GLU A 558 -32.64 -8.09 -24.69
N SER A 559 -33.78 -8.63 -25.14
CA SER A 559 -34.45 -9.76 -24.48
C SER A 559 -33.60 -11.05 -24.45
N VAL A 560 -32.75 -11.26 -25.45
CA VAL A 560 -31.81 -12.40 -25.50
C VAL A 560 -30.63 -12.13 -24.58
N GLY A 561 -30.10 -10.90 -24.61
CA GLY A 561 -29.01 -10.45 -23.73
C GLY A 561 -29.37 -10.56 -22.26
N ILE A 562 -30.58 -10.16 -21.86
CA ILE A 562 -31.07 -10.28 -20.48
C ILE A 562 -31.14 -11.74 -20.04
N LYS A 563 -31.63 -12.65 -20.90
CA LYS A 563 -31.68 -14.08 -20.58
C LYS A 563 -30.28 -14.68 -20.39
N LYS A 564 -29.31 -14.27 -21.22
CA LYS A 564 -27.91 -14.70 -21.08
C LYS A 564 -27.27 -14.12 -19.83
N LEU A 565 -27.52 -12.84 -19.54
CA LEU A 565 -27.08 -12.18 -18.32
C LEU A 565 -27.63 -12.89 -17.07
N ALA A 566 -28.92 -13.25 -17.08
CA ALA A 566 -29.57 -13.99 -16.00
C ALA A 566 -28.93 -15.37 -15.75
N SER A 567 -28.34 -16.01 -16.77
CA SER A 567 -27.64 -17.28 -16.61
C SER A 567 -26.28 -17.15 -15.90
N ILE A 568 -25.71 -15.93 -15.86
CA ILE A 568 -24.45 -15.62 -15.20
C ILE A 568 -24.68 -15.06 -13.80
N VAL A 569 -25.52 -14.01 -13.68
CA VAL A 569 -25.75 -13.27 -12.42
C VAL A 569 -26.83 -13.92 -11.55
N GLY A 570 -27.68 -14.77 -12.14
CA GLY A 570 -28.90 -15.25 -11.50
C GLY A 570 -30.02 -14.19 -11.47
N ASN A 571 -31.15 -14.54 -10.85
CA ASN A 571 -32.28 -13.63 -10.59
C ASN A 571 -32.91 -12.96 -11.85
N ALA A 572 -33.42 -13.79 -12.77
CA ALA A 572 -34.03 -13.34 -14.02
C ALA A 572 -35.18 -12.33 -13.83
N ASP A 573 -36.01 -12.52 -12.81
CA ASP A 573 -37.17 -11.66 -12.53
C ASP A 573 -36.75 -10.23 -12.19
N ALA A 574 -35.64 -10.05 -11.46
CA ALA A 574 -35.10 -8.74 -11.14
C ALA A 574 -34.58 -8.01 -12.39
N LEU A 575 -33.88 -8.71 -13.28
CA LEU A 575 -33.36 -8.12 -14.53
C LEU A 575 -34.50 -7.72 -15.49
N GLU A 576 -35.55 -8.53 -15.58
CA GLU A 576 -36.76 -8.20 -16.34
C GLU A 576 -37.52 -7.00 -15.74
N SER A 577 -37.54 -6.88 -14.40
CA SER A 577 -38.10 -5.71 -13.73
C SER A 577 -37.31 -4.45 -14.05
N VAL A 578 -35.97 -4.52 -13.98
CA VAL A 578 -35.07 -3.41 -14.35
C VAL A 578 -35.31 -2.98 -15.79
N SER A 579 -35.40 -3.93 -16.73
CA SER A 579 -35.66 -3.62 -18.14
C SER A 579 -36.98 -2.85 -18.33
N LYS A 580 -38.06 -3.24 -17.63
CA LYS A 580 -39.35 -2.52 -17.69
C LYS A 580 -39.29 -1.12 -17.11
N ASP A 581 -38.54 -0.94 -16.02
CA ASP A 581 -38.43 0.34 -15.31
C ASP A 581 -37.27 1.21 -15.80
N LEU A 582 -36.50 0.76 -16.80
CA LEU A 582 -35.26 1.40 -17.20
C LEU A 582 -35.44 2.84 -17.70
N GLU A 583 -36.62 3.20 -18.23
CA GLU A 583 -36.93 4.58 -18.66
C GLU A 583 -36.86 5.59 -17.49
N LYS A 584 -36.93 5.12 -16.25
CA LYS A 584 -36.78 5.96 -15.05
C LYS A 584 -35.31 6.28 -14.73
N VAL A 585 -34.38 5.47 -15.22
CA VAL A 585 -32.96 5.51 -14.83
C VAL A 585 -32.02 5.76 -16.01
N LEU A 586 -32.43 5.45 -17.25
CA LEU A 586 -31.68 5.68 -18.48
C LEU A 586 -32.34 6.79 -19.29
N ARG A 587 -31.60 7.88 -19.54
CA ARG A 587 -32.05 9.02 -20.35
C ARG A 587 -31.08 9.30 -21.48
N GLN A 588 -31.62 9.68 -22.64
CA GLN A 588 -30.83 10.20 -23.75
C GLN A 588 -30.70 11.72 -23.61
N ILE A 589 -29.48 12.23 -23.77
CA ILE A 589 -29.18 13.67 -23.65
C ILE A 589 -29.15 14.29 -25.04
N GLU A 590 -29.86 15.41 -25.21
CA GLU A 590 -29.81 16.20 -26.43
C GLU A 590 -28.45 16.92 -26.53
N VAL A 591 -27.73 16.73 -27.63
CA VAL A 591 -26.42 17.36 -27.89
C VAL A 591 -26.65 18.63 -28.69
N PRO A 592 -26.52 19.83 -28.10
CA PRO A 592 -26.77 21.09 -28.81
C PRO A 592 -25.72 21.36 -29.88
N GLU A 593 -26.12 21.96 -31.01
CA GLU A 593 -25.16 22.38 -32.04
C GLU A 593 -24.17 23.44 -31.53
N SER A 594 -24.54 24.22 -30.50
CA SER A 594 -23.64 25.21 -29.89
C SER A 594 -22.36 24.59 -29.34
N TRP A 595 -22.37 23.31 -28.95
CA TRP A 595 -21.18 22.62 -28.43
C TRP A 595 -20.08 22.42 -29.49
N LYS A 596 -20.38 22.55 -30.79
CA LYS A 596 -19.37 22.49 -31.86
C LYS A 596 -18.43 23.69 -31.87
N THR A 597 -18.82 24.81 -31.26
CA THR A 597 -18.05 26.06 -31.30
C THR A 597 -17.56 26.39 -29.89
N PRO A 598 -16.24 26.36 -29.63
CA PRO A 598 -15.72 26.71 -28.31
C PRO A 598 -15.97 28.20 -28.01
N GLU A 599 -16.20 28.53 -26.74
CA GLU A 599 -16.28 29.91 -26.27
C GLU A 599 -14.95 30.66 -26.59
N GLU A 600 -15.04 31.90 -27.08
CA GLU A 600 -13.87 32.69 -27.46
C GLU A 600 -12.85 32.79 -26.30
N GLY A 601 -11.67 32.19 -26.47
CA GLY A 601 -10.57 32.24 -25.50
C GLY A 601 -10.37 31.00 -24.63
N ALA A 602 -11.18 29.94 -24.76
CA ALA A 602 -10.98 28.69 -24.03
C ALA A 602 -9.78 27.89 -24.59
N GLN A 603 -8.73 27.69 -23.79
CA GLN A 603 -7.66 26.73 -24.10
C GLN A 603 -8.16 25.32 -23.81
N ILE A 604 -8.29 24.49 -24.84
CA ILE A 604 -8.71 23.10 -24.71
C ILE A 604 -7.46 22.26 -24.38
N PRO A 605 -7.40 21.60 -23.21
CA PRO A 605 -6.28 20.73 -22.87
C PRO A 605 -6.22 19.53 -23.84
N GLN A 606 -5.01 19.17 -24.28
CA GLN A 606 -4.80 17.92 -25.01
C GLN A 606 -4.76 16.77 -24.01
N LEU A 607 -5.82 15.97 -23.99
CA LEU A 607 -5.92 14.79 -23.15
C LEU A 607 -5.32 13.56 -23.86
N PRO A 608 -4.75 12.60 -23.12
CA PRO A 608 -4.34 11.31 -23.67
C PRO A 608 -5.56 10.58 -24.28
N LYS A 609 -5.32 9.92 -25.42
CA LYS A 609 -6.36 9.16 -26.16
C LYS A 609 -6.57 7.73 -25.63
N ASP A 610 -5.62 7.24 -24.83
CA ASP A 610 -5.64 5.91 -24.22
C ASP A 610 -4.92 5.94 -22.86
N ILE A 611 -5.17 4.93 -22.02
CA ILE A 611 -4.46 4.73 -20.76
C ILE A 611 -3.09 4.09 -20.99
N SER A 612 -2.23 4.17 -19.97
CA SER A 612 -0.92 3.55 -19.96
C SER A 612 -0.89 2.35 -19.02
N PRO A 613 -0.96 1.11 -19.53
CA PRO A 613 -0.91 -0.08 -18.69
C PRO A 613 0.36 -0.07 -17.84
N ASN A 614 0.19 0.06 -16.52
CA ASN A 614 1.30 0.07 -15.56
C ASN A 614 1.11 -0.94 -14.43
N SER A 615 0.01 -1.69 -14.47
CA SER A 615 -0.28 -2.80 -13.59
C SER A 615 -1.16 -3.83 -14.29
N PHE A 616 -1.14 -5.06 -13.80
CA PHE A 616 -2.08 -6.11 -14.20
C PHE A 616 -3.24 -6.29 -13.22
N VAL A 617 -3.17 -5.61 -12.07
CA VAL A 617 -4.17 -5.63 -11.01
C VAL A 617 -4.58 -4.20 -10.68
N ALA A 618 -5.80 -4.06 -10.17
CA ALA A 618 -6.32 -2.79 -9.65
C ALA A 618 -5.37 -2.19 -8.60
N PHE A 619 -5.35 -0.87 -8.51
CA PHE A 619 -4.62 -0.19 -7.45
C PHE A 619 -5.22 -0.56 -6.09
N ASP A 620 -4.39 -1.08 -5.19
CA ASP A 620 -4.81 -1.32 -3.82
C ASP A 620 -4.91 0.02 -3.09
N LYS A 621 -6.13 0.59 -3.08
CA LYS A 621 -6.45 1.84 -2.37
C LYS A 621 -6.48 1.64 -0.87
N GLU A 622 -6.70 0.40 -0.44
CA GLU A 622 -6.39 -0.01 0.90
C GLU A 622 -4.87 -0.17 0.91
N GLU A 623 -4.15 0.88 1.31
CA GLU A 623 -2.94 0.62 2.06
C GLU A 623 -3.43 -0.16 3.29
N SER A 624 -3.49 -1.49 3.17
CA SER A 624 -3.17 -2.31 4.31
C SER A 624 -1.76 -1.88 4.63
N GLU A 625 -1.63 -0.89 5.52
CA GLU A 625 -0.37 -0.60 6.15
C GLU A 625 0.08 -1.98 6.64
N PRO A 626 1.12 -2.59 6.04
CA PRO A 626 1.58 -3.88 6.51
C PRO A 626 1.87 -3.67 7.97
N ALA A 627 1.10 -4.34 8.85
CA ALA A 627 0.87 -3.91 10.23
C ALA A 627 2.12 -3.22 10.79
N SER A 628 2.11 -1.88 10.80
CA SER A 628 3.19 -0.96 11.18
C SER A 628 4.49 -1.63 11.67
N TYR A 629 5.37 -2.03 10.75
CA TYR A 629 6.63 -2.74 11.03
C TYR A 629 7.26 -2.42 12.39
N LEU A 630 7.13 -3.33 13.35
CA LEU A 630 8.16 -3.53 14.37
C LEU A 630 8.85 -4.81 13.96
N LYS A 631 9.97 -4.67 13.25
CA LYS A 631 10.77 -5.79 12.75
C LYS A 631 11.89 -6.13 13.73
N ASP A 632 12.43 -7.33 13.56
CA ASP A 632 13.53 -7.91 14.31
C ASP A 632 14.84 -7.10 14.20
N TRP A 633 15.89 -7.59 14.87
CA TRP A 633 17.23 -7.01 14.86
C TRP A 633 17.80 -6.79 13.43
N GLU A 634 17.31 -7.50 12.41
CA GLU A 634 17.80 -7.37 11.04
C GLU A 634 17.36 -6.06 10.40
N ALA A 635 16.15 -5.55 10.73
CA ALA A 635 15.69 -4.25 10.28
C ALA A 635 16.49 -3.11 10.92
N ALA A 636 16.72 -3.21 12.24
CA ALA A 636 17.60 -2.30 12.97
C ALA A 636 19.02 -2.31 12.39
N ALA A 637 19.56 -3.50 12.07
CA ALA A 637 20.87 -3.66 11.44
C ALA A 637 20.92 -3.06 10.03
N LYS A 638 19.87 -3.22 9.22
CA LYS A 638 19.76 -2.62 7.87
C LYS A 638 19.73 -1.09 7.96
N GLY A 639 18.93 -0.50 8.86
CA GLY A 639 18.90 0.95 9.08
C GLY A 639 20.25 1.50 9.55
N LEU A 640 20.96 0.77 10.42
CA LEU A 640 22.29 1.16 10.89
C LEU A 640 23.39 0.98 9.84
N ALA A 641 23.29 -0.04 8.98
CA ALA A 641 24.27 -0.35 7.94
C ALA A 641 24.10 0.50 6.67
N PHE A 642 22.87 0.91 6.35
CA PHE A 642 22.52 1.64 5.12
C PHE A 642 21.84 2.97 5.43
N LYS A 643 22.53 3.83 6.18
CA LYS A 643 21.95 5.05 6.75
C LYS A 643 21.36 6.00 5.72
N GLU A 644 21.95 6.07 4.53
CA GLU A 644 21.53 6.94 3.44
C GLU A 644 20.22 6.45 2.79
N ALA A 645 20.05 5.13 2.68
CA ALA A 645 18.85 4.51 2.08
C ALA A 645 17.62 4.54 3.02
N TYR A 646 17.86 4.52 4.33
CA TYR A 646 16.81 4.55 5.35
C TYR A 646 16.69 5.89 6.09
N GLU A 647 17.32 6.94 5.55
CA GLU A 647 17.42 8.28 6.17
C GLU A 647 17.77 8.26 7.67
N THR A 648 18.54 7.25 8.10
CA THR A 648 18.81 6.98 9.51
C THR A 648 19.79 8.02 10.05
N LYS A 649 19.26 8.94 10.85
CA LYS A 649 20.04 10.01 11.48
C LYS A 649 20.38 9.64 12.92
N THR A 650 21.66 9.73 13.27
CA THR A 650 22.10 9.62 14.66
C THR A 650 21.93 11.00 15.32
N VAL A 651 20.78 11.22 15.95
CA VAL A 651 20.47 12.45 16.70
C VAL A 651 20.38 12.13 18.18
N LEU A 652 20.89 13.01 19.03
CA LEU A 652 20.73 12.88 20.48
C LEU A 652 19.29 13.29 20.85
N ARG A 653 18.43 12.31 21.15
CA ARG A 653 17.03 12.50 21.56
C ARG A 653 16.16 13.33 20.59
N PRO A 654 15.98 12.88 19.34
CA PRO A 654 15.10 13.54 18.36
C PRO A 654 13.60 13.42 18.71
N ASP A 655 13.25 12.59 19.70
CA ASP A 655 11.89 12.22 20.18
C ASP A 655 11.09 13.34 20.86
N LEU A 656 11.64 14.55 20.97
CA LEU A 656 11.19 15.53 21.94
C LEU A 656 10.65 16.80 21.30
N ALA A 657 9.32 16.89 21.16
CA ALA A 657 8.63 18.17 20.97
C ALA A 657 8.87 19.12 22.18
N THR A 658 9.16 18.56 23.36
CA THR A 658 9.52 19.29 24.58
C THR A 658 10.96 18.97 24.99
N LYS A 659 11.84 19.97 24.95
CA LYS A 659 13.26 19.84 25.30
C LYS A 659 13.46 19.16 26.67
N THR A 660 14.12 18.00 26.69
CA THR A 660 14.54 17.34 27.95
C THR A 660 15.95 17.73 28.33
N PHE A 661 16.26 17.51 29.60
CA PHE A 661 17.52 17.82 30.22
C PHE A 661 17.94 16.65 31.11
N THR A 662 19.24 16.37 31.15
CA THR A 662 19.81 15.49 32.15
C THR A 662 20.27 16.34 33.33
N VAL A 663 19.75 16.03 34.51
CA VAL A 663 20.12 16.70 35.77
C VAL A 663 20.57 15.66 36.78
N HIS A 664 21.35 16.06 37.78
CA HIS A 664 21.90 15.13 38.76
C HIS A 664 21.28 15.36 40.12
N VAL A 665 20.97 14.30 40.86
CA VAL A 665 20.46 14.43 42.22
C VAL A 665 21.54 15.06 43.09
N LYS A 666 21.24 16.20 43.70
CA LYS A 666 22.13 16.89 44.65
C LYS A 666 21.79 16.50 46.08
N GLU A 667 20.52 16.46 46.41
CA GLU A 667 20.01 16.07 47.73
C GLU A 667 18.72 15.28 47.57
N ASN A 668 18.57 14.20 48.36
CA ASN A 668 17.30 13.50 48.53
C ASN A 668 17.09 13.29 50.03
N ARG A 669 16.28 14.15 50.64
CA ARG A 669 16.08 14.22 52.09
C ARG A 669 14.63 14.04 52.45
N ARG A 670 14.36 13.12 53.38
CA ARG A 670 13.03 12.95 53.97
C ARG A 670 12.72 14.13 54.90
N LEU A 671 11.56 14.76 54.70
CA LEU A 671 11.05 15.87 55.51
C LEU A 671 10.22 15.40 56.72
N THR A 672 9.66 14.19 56.66
CA THR A 672 8.91 13.59 57.78
C THR A 672 9.78 12.68 58.64
N PRO A 673 9.49 12.51 59.94
CA PRO A 673 10.22 11.59 60.80
C PRO A 673 10.16 10.15 60.28
N VAL A 674 11.23 9.36 60.48
CA VAL A 674 11.31 7.95 60.04
C VAL A 674 10.19 7.07 60.61
N THR A 675 9.71 7.41 61.81
CA THR A 675 8.62 6.71 62.51
C THR A 675 7.22 7.04 61.98
N TYR A 676 7.10 7.99 61.05
CA TYR A 676 5.82 8.39 60.48
C TYR A 676 5.49 7.57 59.23
N ASP A 677 4.22 7.23 59.04
CA ASP A 677 3.74 6.36 57.95
C ASP A 677 3.76 7.04 56.58
N ARG A 678 3.67 8.36 56.54
CA ARG A 678 3.68 9.14 55.30
C ARG A 678 5.06 9.74 55.02
N ASN A 679 5.68 9.30 53.93
CA ASN A 679 7.03 9.73 53.55
C ASN A 679 6.94 10.94 52.60
N ILE A 680 7.38 12.12 53.05
CA ILE A 680 7.51 13.31 52.20
C ILE A 680 9.00 13.60 52.02
N PHE A 681 9.42 13.86 50.79
CA PHE A 681 10.82 14.09 50.41
C PHE A 681 11.00 15.47 49.80
N HIS A 682 12.09 16.13 50.20
CA HIS A 682 12.72 17.21 49.46
C HIS A 682 13.78 16.60 48.55
N ILE A 683 13.67 16.84 47.25
CA ILE A 683 14.68 16.38 46.29
C ILE A 683 15.18 17.59 45.53
N GLU A 684 16.49 17.83 45.59
CA GLU A 684 17.16 18.88 44.83
C GLU A 684 17.98 18.25 43.71
N PHE A 685 17.86 18.79 42.51
CA PHE A 685 18.65 18.40 41.35
C PHE A 685 19.59 19.54 40.94
N GLU A 686 20.86 19.21 40.76
CA GLU A 686 21.86 20.08 40.16
C GLU A 686 21.70 20.11 38.63
N LEU A 687 21.59 21.33 38.10
CA LEU A 687 21.37 21.58 36.67
C LEU A 687 22.67 21.47 35.87
N GLY A 688 23.83 21.70 36.48
CA GLY A 688 25.13 21.66 35.80
C GLY A 688 25.16 22.49 34.51
N ASP A 689 25.62 21.86 33.43
CA ASP A 689 25.68 22.39 32.07
C ASP A 689 24.44 22.07 31.21
N SER A 690 23.38 21.50 31.82
CA SER A 690 22.16 21.09 31.09
C SER A 690 21.48 22.25 30.34
N GLY A 691 21.66 23.49 30.81
CA GLY A 691 20.98 24.65 30.25
C GLY A 691 19.47 24.69 30.54
N LEU A 692 18.97 23.87 31.47
CA LEU A 692 17.57 23.89 31.90
C LEU A 692 17.23 25.27 32.48
N LYS A 693 16.20 25.90 31.92
CA LYS A 693 15.57 27.11 32.44
C LYS A 693 14.12 26.83 32.76
N TYR A 694 13.66 27.34 33.90
CA TYR A 694 12.28 27.23 34.33
C TYR A 694 11.82 28.54 34.97
N ASP A 695 10.56 28.87 34.72
CA ASP A 695 9.89 29.99 35.36
C ASP A 695 9.12 29.55 36.60
N ILE A 696 8.74 30.54 37.40
CA ILE A 696 8.00 30.31 38.64
C ILE A 696 6.64 29.69 38.34
N GLY A 697 6.32 28.66 39.12
CA GLY A 697 5.06 27.93 39.04
C GLY A 697 5.00 26.83 37.99
N GLU A 698 6.08 26.63 37.23
CA GLU A 698 6.16 25.52 36.28
C GLU A 698 6.31 24.17 36.99
N ALA A 699 6.01 23.10 36.24
CA ALA A 699 6.17 21.74 36.70
C ALA A 699 7.39 21.08 36.03
N LEU A 700 8.11 20.28 36.82
CA LEU A 700 9.17 19.42 36.34
C LEU A 700 8.55 18.06 35.96
N GLY A 701 8.61 17.73 34.67
CA GLY A 701 8.25 16.41 34.15
C GLY A 701 9.38 15.43 34.41
N VAL A 702 9.19 14.51 35.35
CA VAL A 702 10.15 13.43 35.66
C VAL A 702 9.85 12.23 34.78
N HIS A 703 10.84 11.79 34.01
CA HIS A 703 10.76 10.59 33.18
C HIS A 703 11.22 9.38 33.99
N ALA A 704 10.36 8.89 34.87
CA ALA A 704 10.64 7.73 35.71
C ALA A 704 10.79 6.44 34.88
N GLU A 705 11.59 5.52 35.40
CA GLU A 705 11.88 4.21 34.82
C GLU A 705 11.20 3.10 35.63
N ASN A 706 10.91 1.96 34.98
CA ASN A 706 10.48 0.76 35.68
C ASN A 706 11.62 0.18 36.53
N ASP A 707 11.27 -0.47 37.64
CA ASP A 707 12.27 -1.10 38.51
C ASP A 707 12.98 -2.23 37.75
N SER A 708 14.31 -2.18 37.72
CA SER A 708 15.10 -3.16 36.97
C SER A 708 14.87 -4.60 37.42
N ASN A 709 14.57 -4.85 38.71
CA ASN A 709 14.32 -6.20 39.19
C ASN A 709 12.95 -6.70 38.72
N ASP A 710 11.92 -5.84 38.80
CA ASP A 710 10.57 -6.17 38.36
C ASP A 710 10.57 -6.44 36.83
N VAL A 711 11.33 -5.67 36.05
CA VAL A 711 11.51 -5.90 34.60
C VAL A 711 12.22 -7.24 34.31
N LEU A 712 13.30 -7.55 35.03
CA LEU A 712 14.02 -8.82 34.82
C LEU A 712 13.16 -10.04 35.19
N GLU A 713 12.34 -9.92 36.24
CA GLU A 713 11.36 -10.95 36.59
C GLU A 713 10.29 -11.12 35.51
N PHE A 714 9.79 -10.02 34.95
CA PHE A 714 8.85 -10.06 33.83
C PHE A 714 9.47 -10.68 32.57
N ILE A 715 10.68 -10.26 32.18
CA ILE A 715 11.42 -10.83 31.02
C ILE A 715 11.56 -12.34 31.17
N LYS A 716 11.93 -12.80 32.37
CA LYS A 716 12.06 -14.23 32.67
C LYS A 716 10.73 -14.97 32.58
N PHE A 717 9.66 -14.38 33.13
CA PHE A 717 8.31 -14.96 33.06
C PHE A 717 7.80 -15.06 31.62
N TYR A 718 7.98 -14.00 30.83
CA TYR A 718 7.46 -13.86 29.47
C TYR A 718 8.33 -14.58 28.42
N GLY A 719 9.46 -15.17 28.82
CA GLY A 719 10.34 -15.93 27.93
C GLY A 719 11.14 -15.07 26.95
N LEU A 720 11.45 -13.82 27.30
CA LEU A 720 12.17 -12.88 26.43
C LEU A 720 13.68 -12.90 26.68
N ASN A 721 14.46 -12.51 25.66
CA ASN A 721 15.87 -12.20 25.84
C ASN A 721 16.07 -10.68 26.00
N ALA A 722 16.73 -10.28 27.09
CA ALA A 722 16.94 -8.89 27.47
C ALA A 722 17.74 -8.07 26.43
N ASP A 723 18.64 -8.75 25.70
CA ASP A 723 19.58 -8.13 24.76
C ASP A 723 19.06 -8.05 23.32
N ASP A 724 17.91 -8.66 23.04
CA ASP A 724 17.31 -8.62 21.70
C ASP A 724 16.93 -7.19 21.33
N ILE A 725 17.24 -6.79 20.10
CA ILE A 725 16.91 -5.46 19.57
C ILE A 725 15.51 -5.48 19.01
N VAL A 726 14.71 -4.50 19.43
CA VAL A 726 13.32 -4.30 19.06
C VAL A 726 13.08 -2.86 18.63
N GLU A 727 12.14 -2.68 17.72
CA GLU A 727 11.57 -1.37 17.45
C GLU A 727 10.46 -1.08 18.47
N VAL A 728 10.41 0.14 18.99
CA VAL A 728 9.33 0.62 19.86
C VAL A 728 8.84 1.99 19.39
N PRO A 729 7.53 2.28 19.45
CA PRO A 729 7.03 3.62 19.22
C PRO A 729 7.67 4.61 20.20
N SER A 730 7.95 5.82 19.71
CA SER A 730 8.44 6.89 20.55
C SER A 730 7.36 7.32 21.55
N ARG A 731 7.79 7.83 22.71
CA ARG A 731 6.90 8.11 23.85
C ARG A 731 5.92 9.26 23.59
N GLU A 732 6.27 10.18 22.70
CA GLU A 732 5.49 11.39 22.40
C GLU A 732 4.89 11.37 20.98
N ASP A 733 5.52 10.65 20.03
CA ASP A 733 5.01 10.46 18.67
C ASP A 733 4.98 8.98 18.29
N PRO A 734 3.80 8.35 18.28
CA PRO A 734 3.65 6.95 17.86
C PRO A 734 4.08 6.66 16.42
N ALA A 735 4.22 7.67 15.55
CA ALA A 735 4.67 7.51 14.17
C ALA A 735 6.19 7.39 14.02
N VAL A 736 6.96 7.70 15.08
CA VAL A 736 8.42 7.57 15.10
C VAL A 736 8.79 6.28 15.84
N LEU A 737 9.59 5.43 15.21
CA LEU A 737 10.08 4.18 15.80
C LEU A 737 11.53 4.31 16.28
N GLU A 738 11.81 3.74 17.45
CA GLU A 738 13.12 3.71 18.08
C GLU A 738 13.63 2.27 18.21
N ASN A 739 14.91 2.05 17.88
CA ASN A 739 15.58 0.79 18.12
C ASN A 739 16.12 0.75 19.57
N ARG A 740 15.67 -0.23 20.35
CA ARG A 740 16.02 -0.43 21.77
C ARG A 740 16.28 -1.91 22.02
N THR A 741 16.98 -2.27 23.09
CA THR A 741 16.90 -3.66 23.56
C THR A 741 15.56 -3.92 24.25
N VAL A 742 15.09 -5.17 24.31
CA VAL A 742 13.90 -5.57 25.10
C VAL A 742 13.98 -5.02 26.52
N TYR A 743 15.15 -5.12 27.15
CA TYR A 743 15.38 -4.55 28.48
C TYR A 743 15.16 -3.03 28.51
N GLN A 744 15.77 -2.29 27.58
CA GLN A 744 15.59 -0.84 27.51
C GLN A 744 14.13 -0.44 27.25
N ALA A 745 13.45 -1.14 26.35
CA ALA A 745 12.06 -0.93 26.02
C ALA A 745 11.14 -1.08 27.25
N LEU A 746 11.32 -2.17 28.00
CA LEU A 746 10.55 -2.43 29.23
C LEU A 746 10.94 -1.49 30.37
N VAL A 747 12.18 -1.01 30.45
CA VAL A 747 12.61 -0.06 31.50
C VAL A 747 12.16 1.37 31.21
N GLN A 748 12.19 1.82 29.94
CA GLN A 748 12.14 3.24 29.59
C GLN A 748 11.00 3.66 28.66
N ASN A 749 10.37 2.72 27.93
CA ASN A 749 9.37 3.02 26.90
C ASN A 749 7.96 2.55 27.28
N ILE A 750 7.78 1.33 27.77
CA ILE A 750 6.46 0.67 27.90
C ILE A 750 5.91 0.70 29.34
N ASP A 751 4.64 1.05 29.52
CA ASP A 751 3.98 1.13 30.84
C ASP A 751 3.47 -0.25 31.34
N ILE A 752 4.34 -1.26 31.34
CA ILE A 752 3.96 -2.66 31.63
C ILE A 752 3.45 -2.89 33.07
N PHE A 753 3.86 -2.05 34.02
CA PHE A 753 3.39 -2.09 35.41
C PHE A 753 2.28 -1.06 35.70
N GLY A 754 1.82 -0.36 34.66
CA GLY A 754 0.74 0.61 34.72
C GLY A 754 -0.65 -0.02 34.72
N ARG A 755 -1.68 0.84 34.71
CA ARG A 755 -3.10 0.44 34.79
C ARG A 755 -3.64 0.08 33.39
N PRO A 756 -4.11 -1.15 33.15
CA PRO A 756 -4.65 -1.55 31.85
C PRO A 756 -6.02 -0.89 31.55
N PRO A 757 -6.19 -0.25 30.37
CA PRO A 757 -7.49 0.26 29.92
C PRO A 757 -8.37 -0.86 29.36
N LYS A 758 -9.68 -0.64 29.21
CA LYS A 758 -10.61 -1.64 28.64
C LYS A 758 -10.15 -2.23 27.30
N ARG A 759 -9.70 -1.36 26.38
CA ARG A 759 -9.17 -1.75 25.05
C ARG A 759 -8.03 -2.78 25.10
N PHE A 760 -7.26 -2.82 26.20
CA PHE A 760 -6.19 -3.80 26.35
C PHE A 760 -6.75 -5.21 26.53
N TYR A 761 -7.82 -5.38 27.30
CA TYR A 761 -8.48 -6.68 27.49
C TYR A 761 -9.09 -7.21 26.19
N GLU A 762 -9.70 -6.33 25.40
CA GLU A 762 -10.25 -6.66 24.07
C GLU A 762 -9.15 -7.11 23.11
N ALA A 763 -8.05 -6.34 23.03
CA ALA A 763 -6.94 -6.67 22.15
C ALA A 763 -6.19 -7.93 22.59
N LEU A 764 -6.00 -8.14 23.90
CA LEU A 764 -5.34 -9.32 24.44
C LEU A 764 -6.13 -10.60 24.16
N ALA A 765 -7.47 -10.55 24.11
CA ALA A 765 -8.31 -11.71 23.84
C ALA A 765 -8.06 -12.34 22.46
N GLU A 766 -7.58 -11.58 21.48
CA GLU A 766 -7.27 -12.10 20.14
C GLU A 766 -6.04 -13.03 20.14
N PHE A 767 -5.18 -12.93 21.16
CA PHE A 767 -3.97 -13.74 21.32
C PHE A 767 -4.18 -14.94 22.26
N ALA A 768 -5.40 -15.18 22.75
CA ALA A 768 -5.72 -16.27 23.67
C ALA A 768 -6.02 -17.57 22.93
N ASP A 769 -5.21 -18.60 23.17
CA ASP A 769 -5.42 -19.96 22.65
C ASP A 769 -6.50 -20.75 23.44
N ASP A 770 -6.71 -20.43 24.71
CA ASP A 770 -7.75 -21.05 25.54
C ASP A 770 -9.09 -20.29 25.39
N GLU A 771 -10.12 -20.99 24.92
CA GLU A 771 -11.44 -20.39 24.67
C GLU A 771 -12.12 -19.82 25.92
N LYS A 772 -11.80 -20.34 27.12
CA LYS A 772 -12.36 -19.81 28.37
C LYS A 772 -11.67 -18.51 28.75
N GLU A 773 -10.34 -18.44 28.66
CA GLU A 773 -9.57 -17.20 28.86
C GLU A 773 -9.98 -16.12 27.84
N LYS A 774 -10.13 -16.50 26.56
CA LYS A 774 -10.61 -15.63 25.49
C LYS A 774 -11.99 -15.02 25.78
N THR A 775 -12.93 -15.85 26.22
CA THR A 775 -14.30 -15.40 26.56
C THR A 775 -14.30 -14.47 27.76
N ASP A 776 -13.50 -14.76 28.79
CA ASP A 776 -13.39 -13.92 29.99
C ASP A 776 -12.76 -12.55 29.68
N LEU A 777 -11.67 -12.53 28.89
CA LEU A 777 -11.04 -11.29 28.42
C LEU A 777 -12.00 -10.41 27.61
N ARG A 778 -12.77 -11.00 26.68
CA ARG A 778 -13.83 -10.29 25.92
C ARG A 778 -14.92 -9.74 26.84
N THR A 779 -15.33 -10.51 27.84
CA THR A 779 -16.35 -10.08 28.81
C THR A 779 -15.86 -8.89 29.64
N LEU A 780 -14.60 -8.92 30.09
CA LEU A 780 -13.95 -7.83 30.84
C LEU A 780 -13.77 -6.56 30.01
N GLY A 781 -13.46 -6.70 28.71
CA GLY A 781 -13.39 -5.60 27.77
C GLY A 781 -14.75 -4.96 27.50
N GLY A 782 -15.79 -5.78 27.39
CA GLY A 782 -17.15 -5.36 27.05
C GLY A 782 -17.93 -4.61 28.15
N PRO A 783 -19.19 -4.26 27.85
CA PRO A 783 -20.11 -3.64 28.82
C PRO A 783 -20.45 -4.55 30.00
N GLU A 784 -20.53 -5.86 29.77
CA GLU A 784 -20.95 -6.88 30.74
C GLU A 784 -19.97 -6.98 31.93
N GLY A 785 -18.66 -6.83 31.68
CA GLY A 785 -17.62 -6.84 32.70
C GLY A 785 -17.35 -5.50 33.39
N ALA A 786 -18.15 -4.45 33.16
CA ALA A 786 -17.82 -3.09 33.63
C ALA A 786 -17.66 -2.96 35.16
N VAL A 787 -18.46 -3.71 35.94
CA VAL A 787 -18.37 -3.72 37.41
C VAL A 787 -17.06 -4.37 37.86
N GLU A 788 -16.73 -5.52 37.25
CA GLU A 788 -15.52 -6.27 37.57
C GLU A 788 -14.26 -5.52 37.12
N PHE A 789 -14.28 -4.92 35.93
CA PHE A 789 -13.22 -4.02 35.47
C PHE A 789 -12.98 -2.87 36.47
N LYS A 790 -14.05 -2.23 36.98
CA LYS A 790 -13.92 -1.16 37.96
C LYS A 790 -13.31 -1.67 39.27
N ARG A 791 -13.74 -2.84 39.76
CA ARG A 791 -13.16 -3.50 40.94
C ARG A 791 -11.67 -3.78 40.74
N ARG A 792 -11.29 -4.39 39.61
CA ARG A 792 -9.91 -4.71 39.27
C ARG A 792 -9.02 -3.45 39.18
N ALA A 793 -9.57 -2.38 38.64
CA ALA A 793 -8.82 -1.16 38.38
C ALA A 793 -8.71 -0.23 39.60
N GLU A 794 -9.73 -0.15 40.47
CA GLU A 794 -9.76 0.78 41.61
C GLU A 794 -9.49 0.10 42.97
N VAL A 795 -9.83 -1.18 43.10
CA VAL A 795 -9.70 -1.94 44.36
C VAL A 795 -8.49 -2.88 44.29
N ASP A 796 -8.44 -3.74 43.28
CA ASP A 796 -7.35 -4.73 43.16
C ASP A 796 -6.06 -4.09 42.61
N THR A 797 -6.18 -2.96 41.91
CA THR A 797 -5.06 -2.19 41.31
C THR A 797 -4.16 -3.03 40.42
N VAL A 798 -4.76 -3.89 39.58
CA VAL A 798 -4.02 -4.79 38.67
C VAL A 798 -3.24 -4.00 37.62
N SER A 799 -2.07 -4.52 37.23
CA SER A 799 -1.22 -4.01 36.15
C SER A 799 -1.36 -4.83 34.86
N PHE A 800 -0.79 -4.36 33.74
CA PHE A 800 -0.71 -5.17 32.52
C PHE A 800 0.04 -6.49 32.77
N ALA A 801 1.18 -6.45 33.48
CA ALA A 801 1.90 -7.65 33.88
C ALA A 801 1.05 -8.62 34.73
N ASP A 802 0.21 -8.11 35.65
CA ASP A 802 -0.70 -8.95 36.44
C ASP A 802 -1.72 -9.68 35.56
N ILE A 803 -2.23 -9.03 34.50
CA ILE A 803 -3.20 -9.63 33.58
C ILE A 803 -2.53 -10.68 32.69
N LEU A 804 -1.33 -10.42 32.17
CA LEU A 804 -0.57 -11.40 31.39
C LEU A 804 -0.19 -12.63 32.23
N LEU A 805 0.04 -12.45 33.53
CA LEU A 805 0.24 -13.54 34.49
C LEU A 805 -1.05 -14.34 34.78
N GLU A 806 -2.22 -13.68 34.74
CA GLU A 806 -3.53 -14.30 35.03
C GLU A 806 -4.08 -15.09 33.82
N TYR A 807 -3.76 -14.64 32.60
CA TYR A 807 -4.20 -15.25 31.33
C TYR A 807 -3.00 -15.72 30.49
N PRO A 808 -2.31 -16.81 30.90
CA PRO A 808 -1.09 -17.26 30.25
C PRO A 808 -1.30 -17.79 28.83
N SER A 809 -2.53 -18.15 28.42
CA SER A 809 -2.81 -18.53 27.03
C SER A 809 -2.86 -17.32 26.09
N ALA A 810 -3.09 -16.12 26.63
CA ALA A 810 -3.08 -14.87 25.89
C ALA A 810 -1.67 -14.30 25.84
N HIS A 811 -0.84 -14.87 24.97
CA HIS A 811 0.61 -14.65 24.97
C HIS A 811 1.11 -14.03 23.65
N PRO A 812 0.83 -12.73 23.39
CA PRO A 812 1.33 -12.06 22.20
C PRO A 812 2.87 -12.06 22.16
N ASP A 813 3.44 -12.07 20.96
CA ASP A 813 4.87 -11.78 20.80
C ASP A 813 5.19 -10.36 21.28
N PHE A 814 6.44 -10.11 21.68
CA PHE A 814 6.81 -8.84 22.30
C PHE A 814 6.48 -7.61 21.44
N HIS A 815 6.58 -7.75 20.12
CA HIS A 815 6.22 -6.71 19.15
C HIS A 815 4.73 -6.34 19.21
N ASP A 816 3.85 -7.33 19.36
CA ASP A 816 2.41 -7.10 19.52
C ASP A 816 2.07 -6.59 20.92
N LEU A 817 2.78 -7.07 21.94
CA LEU A 817 2.64 -6.60 23.30
C LEU A 817 2.91 -5.09 23.42
N ILE A 818 3.96 -4.59 22.77
CA ILE A 818 4.32 -3.15 22.75
C ILE A 818 3.20 -2.28 22.16
N ARG A 819 2.38 -2.82 21.26
CA ARG A 819 1.29 -2.06 20.63
C ARG A 819 0.06 -1.95 21.51
N ILE A 820 -0.26 -3.02 22.22
CA ILE A 820 -1.46 -3.06 23.07
C ILE A 820 -1.20 -2.42 24.45
N VAL A 821 0.06 -2.33 24.88
CA VAL A 821 0.47 -1.61 26.10
C VAL A 821 0.92 -0.19 25.76
N GLY A 822 0.34 0.82 26.40
CA GLY A 822 0.67 2.22 26.12
C GLY A 822 2.09 2.63 26.56
N PRO A 823 2.66 3.69 25.97
CA PRO A 823 3.97 4.20 26.38
C PRO A 823 3.92 4.84 27.77
N MET A 824 5.04 4.78 28.50
CA MET A 824 5.19 5.41 29.80
C MET A 824 5.12 6.94 29.70
N LYS A 825 4.22 7.52 30.50
CA LYS A 825 4.07 8.98 30.60
C LYS A 825 5.05 9.56 31.63
N ARG A 826 5.57 10.76 31.36
CA ARG A 826 6.30 11.53 32.38
C ARG A 826 5.36 11.94 33.51
N ARG A 827 5.86 11.98 34.75
CA ARG A 827 5.10 12.48 35.89
C ARG A 827 5.49 13.92 36.19
N GLU A 828 4.50 14.80 36.16
CA GLU A 828 4.68 16.22 36.43
C GLU A 828 4.61 16.49 37.93
N TYR A 829 5.58 17.24 38.44
CA TYR A 829 5.64 17.70 39.83
C TYR A 829 5.87 19.22 39.86
N SER A 830 5.05 19.96 40.61
CA SER A 830 5.23 21.40 40.76
C SER A 830 6.60 21.73 41.38
N ILE A 831 7.32 22.69 40.79
CA ILE A 831 8.67 23.04 41.23
C ILE A 831 8.64 23.80 42.55
N ALA A 832 9.50 23.40 43.50
CA ALA A 832 9.58 23.92 44.87
C ALA A 832 10.68 24.98 45.11
N SER A 833 11.33 25.44 44.05
CA SER A 833 12.42 26.43 44.08
C SER A 833 12.20 27.56 43.07
N CYS A 834 12.79 28.73 43.33
CA CYS A 834 12.85 29.81 42.36
C CYS A 834 14.23 29.86 41.70
N GLN A 835 14.32 29.65 40.38
CA GLN A 835 15.62 29.61 39.67
C GLN A 835 16.42 30.91 39.82
N LYS A 836 15.76 32.06 39.98
CA LYS A 836 16.47 33.35 40.22
C LYS A 836 17.17 33.40 41.60
N VAL A 837 16.74 32.57 42.55
CA VAL A 837 17.34 32.44 43.89
C VAL A 837 18.36 31.29 43.90
N THR A 838 18.05 30.18 43.23
CA THR A 838 18.94 29.02 43.08
C THR A 838 19.22 28.73 41.59
N PRO A 839 20.14 29.48 40.94
CA PRO A 839 20.33 29.40 39.48
C PRO A 839 20.79 28.06 38.94
N THR A 840 21.47 27.28 39.78
CA THR A 840 22.10 26.01 39.43
C THR A 840 21.30 24.80 39.88
N THR A 841 20.14 24.97 40.53
CA THR A 841 19.37 23.84 41.06
C THR A 841 17.86 23.99 40.87
N VAL A 842 17.17 22.85 40.87
CA VAL A 842 15.71 22.75 40.89
C VAL A 842 15.29 21.79 42.00
N ALA A 843 14.31 22.16 42.81
CA ALA A 843 13.83 21.36 43.92
C ALA A 843 12.40 20.88 43.72
N LEU A 844 12.09 19.68 44.21
CA LEU A 844 10.75 19.11 44.29
C LEU A 844 10.38 18.79 45.75
N MET A 845 9.09 18.81 46.05
CA MET A 845 8.53 18.25 47.28
C MET A 845 7.51 17.17 46.92
N ILE A 846 7.84 15.91 47.21
CA ILE A 846 7.05 14.75 46.77
C ILE A 846 6.61 13.91 47.96
N VAL A 847 5.47 13.22 47.82
CA VAL A 847 4.98 12.23 48.79
C VAL A 847 5.10 10.86 48.16
N ALA A 848 5.70 9.90 48.87
CA ALA A 848 5.73 8.52 48.42
C ALA A 848 4.32 7.92 48.53
N VAL A 849 3.87 7.28 47.45
CA VAL A 849 2.58 6.60 47.41
C VAL A 849 2.82 5.10 47.54
N THR A 850 2.33 4.52 48.62
CA THR A 850 2.37 3.08 48.90
C THR A 850 1.02 2.63 49.46
N TRP A 851 0.53 1.47 49.03
CA TRP A 851 -0.68 0.83 49.55
C TRP A 851 -0.53 -0.69 49.53
N THR A 852 -1.36 -1.39 50.28
CA THR A 852 -1.45 -2.85 50.22
C THR A 852 -2.69 -3.22 49.41
N ASP A 853 -2.53 -4.06 48.39
CA ASP A 853 -3.67 -4.55 47.61
C ASP A 853 -4.50 -5.60 48.38
N PRO A 854 -5.71 -5.97 47.92
CA PRO A 854 -6.53 -6.99 48.57
C PRO A 854 -5.89 -8.38 48.64
N ARG A 855 -4.84 -8.64 47.84
CA ARG A 855 -4.05 -9.87 47.85
C ARG A 855 -2.89 -9.81 48.86
N GLY A 856 -2.75 -8.71 49.60
CA GLY A 856 -1.71 -8.52 50.62
C GLY A 856 -0.35 -8.09 50.06
N ARG A 857 -0.27 -7.68 48.78
CA ARG A 857 0.98 -7.24 48.15
C ARG A 857 1.20 -5.75 48.38
N ASP A 858 2.44 -5.38 48.63
CA ASP A 858 2.85 -3.99 48.66
C ASP A 858 2.88 -3.40 47.25
N ARG A 859 2.10 -2.35 47.02
CA ARG A 859 2.01 -1.61 45.77
C ARG A 859 2.48 -0.18 45.98
N PHE A 860 2.96 0.44 44.90
CA PHE A 860 3.62 1.73 44.96
C PHE A 860 3.35 2.54 43.70
N GLY A 861 3.38 3.86 43.83
CA GLY A 861 3.39 4.76 42.68
C GLY A 861 4.76 4.74 42.02
N GLN A 862 4.84 4.29 40.76
CA GLN A 862 6.08 4.12 39.98
C GLN A 862 7.05 5.31 40.11
N ALA A 863 6.62 6.52 39.71
CA ALA A 863 7.48 7.70 39.75
C ALA A 863 7.94 8.08 41.17
N THR A 864 7.09 7.89 42.19
CA THR A 864 7.47 8.18 43.58
C THR A 864 8.40 7.14 44.18
N ARG A 865 8.26 5.86 43.78
CA ARG A 865 9.20 4.78 44.14
C ARG A 865 10.56 5.01 43.50
N TYR A 866 10.57 5.39 42.22
CA TYR A 866 11.78 5.77 41.49
C TYR A 866 12.50 6.93 42.20
N LEU A 867 11.82 8.07 42.40
CA LEU A 867 12.39 9.26 43.02
C LEU A 867 12.87 9.03 44.46
N SER A 868 12.12 8.29 45.29
CA SER A 868 12.49 8.07 46.70
C SER A 868 13.75 7.22 46.89
N ARG A 869 14.19 6.48 45.86
CA ARG A 869 15.38 5.61 45.90
C ARG A 869 16.63 6.24 45.29
N LEU A 870 16.50 7.40 44.66
CA LEU A 870 17.62 8.09 44.03
C LEU A 870 18.67 8.51 45.05
N GLN A 871 19.95 8.28 44.73
CA GLN A 871 21.08 8.70 45.53
C GLN A 871 21.70 10.00 44.97
N PRO A 872 22.37 10.81 45.80
CA PRO A 872 23.15 11.93 45.30
C PRO A 872 24.14 11.50 44.21
N GLY A 873 24.23 12.28 43.13
CA GLY A 873 25.01 12.00 41.93
C GLY A 873 24.27 11.21 40.85
N THR A 874 23.09 10.61 41.14
CA THR A 874 22.35 9.86 40.11
C THR A 874 21.82 10.81 39.02
N PRO A 875 22.10 10.56 37.74
CA PRO A 875 21.53 11.32 36.63
C PRO A 875 20.07 10.92 36.41
N ILE A 876 19.22 11.91 36.13
CA ILE A 876 17.83 11.67 35.74
C ILE A 876 17.44 12.53 34.54
N THR A 877 16.45 12.05 33.78
CA THR A 877 15.88 12.79 32.66
C THR A 877 14.65 13.58 33.11
N VAL A 878 14.66 14.89 32.85
CA VAL A 878 13.56 15.79 33.19
C VAL A 878 13.17 16.66 32.01
N SER A 879 11.94 17.16 32.02
CA SER A 879 11.42 18.18 31.11
C SER A 879 10.72 19.29 31.91
N VAL A 880 10.49 20.44 31.29
CA VAL A 880 9.77 21.55 31.91
C VAL A 880 8.43 21.73 31.20
N LYS A 881 7.36 21.85 31.99
CA LYS A 881 6.02 22.14 31.48
C LYS A 881 5.52 23.46 32.03
N SER A 882 5.04 24.31 31.13
CA SER A 882 4.38 25.56 31.50
C SER A 882 3.10 25.29 32.30
N SER A 883 2.86 26.10 33.33
CA SER A 883 1.65 26.06 34.16
C SER A 883 0.96 27.43 34.14
N VAL A 884 -0.35 27.43 34.40
CA VAL A 884 -1.15 28.64 34.65
C VAL A 884 -0.88 29.24 36.04
N MET A 885 -0.17 28.52 36.92
CA MET A 885 0.21 28.98 38.25
C MET A 885 1.36 30.00 38.20
N LYS A 886 1.18 31.14 37.52
CA LYS A 886 2.20 32.21 37.40
C LYS A 886 2.00 33.27 38.48
N LEU A 887 3.07 33.97 38.84
CA LEU A 887 2.98 35.15 39.70
C LEU A 887 2.17 36.27 39.03
N PRO A 888 1.43 37.10 39.79
CA PRO A 888 0.75 38.25 39.24
C PRO A 888 1.73 39.23 38.57
N PRO A 889 1.30 40.00 37.55
CA PRO A 889 2.18 40.86 36.77
C PRO A 889 2.93 41.93 37.58
N LYS A 890 2.34 42.40 38.68
CA LYS A 890 2.91 43.48 39.52
C LYS A 890 3.49 42.93 40.81
N SER A 891 4.65 43.47 41.20
CA SER A 891 5.29 43.07 42.45
C SER A 891 4.44 43.41 43.68
N THR A 892 3.66 44.49 43.59
CA THR A 892 2.79 45.02 44.65
C THR A 892 1.42 44.33 44.75
N GLN A 893 1.06 43.46 43.79
CA GLN A 893 -0.23 42.78 43.81
C GLN A 893 -0.22 41.61 44.82
N PRO A 894 -1.22 41.52 45.73
CA PRO A 894 -1.21 40.51 46.78
C PRO A 894 -1.34 39.07 46.27
N LEU A 895 -0.77 38.15 47.05
CA LEU A 895 -0.83 36.70 46.84
C LEU A 895 -1.62 36.04 47.96
N ILE A 896 -2.63 35.25 47.61
CA ILE A 896 -3.35 34.39 48.54
C ILE A 896 -3.13 32.94 48.10
N MET A 897 -2.45 32.16 48.92
CA MET A 897 -2.00 30.81 48.57
C MET A 897 -2.52 29.80 49.58
N ALA A 898 -3.17 28.74 49.11
CA ALA A 898 -3.68 27.64 49.92
C ALA A 898 -3.03 26.32 49.48
N GLY A 899 -2.15 25.76 50.31
CA GLY A 899 -1.39 24.55 49.99
C GLY A 899 -1.65 23.41 50.97
N LEU A 900 -1.95 22.22 50.47
CA LEU A 900 -2.14 21.02 51.29
C LEU A 900 -0.99 20.03 51.10
N GLY A 901 -0.24 19.73 52.18
CA GLY A 901 0.90 18.83 52.13
C GLY A 901 1.91 19.22 51.04
N THR A 902 2.14 18.33 50.07
CA THR A 902 3.04 18.56 48.92
C THR A 902 2.62 19.71 48.02
N GLY A 903 1.36 20.16 48.10
CA GLY A 903 0.87 21.36 47.39
C GLY A 903 1.52 22.68 47.87
N LEU A 904 2.36 22.64 48.91
CA LEU A 904 3.19 23.79 49.30
C LEU A 904 4.41 24.02 48.37
N ALA A 905 4.74 23.07 47.50
CA ALA A 905 5.86 23.17 46.58
C ALA A 905 5.88 24.49 45.77
N PRO A 906 4.88 24.81 44.94
CA PRO A 906 4.92 26.03 44.11
C PRO A 906 4.96 27.30 44.97
N PHE A 907 4.30 27.29 46.14
CA PHE A 907 4.27 28.46 47.03
C PHE A 907 5.62 28.74 47.69
N ARG A 908 6.45 27.71 47.88
CA ARG A 908 7.84 27.91 48.30
C ARG A 908 8.63 28.71 47.26
N ALA A 909 8.47 28.39 45.98
CA ALA A 909 9.08 29.15 44.89
C ALA A 909 8.55 30.60 44.82
N PHE A 910 7.25 30.80 45.02
CA PHE A 910 6.63 32.13 45.03
C PHE A 910 7.19 33.01 46.16
N VAL A 911 7.22 32.48 47.39
CA VAL A 911 7.73 33.21 48.56
C VAL A 911 9.22 33.52 48.40
N GLN A 912 10.03 32.58 47.89
CA GLN A 912 11.44 32.83 47.57
C GLN A 912 11.62 33.99 46.59
N HIS A 913 10.75 34.07 45.57
CA HIS A 913 10.81 35.18 44.62
C HIS A 913 10.42 36.52 45.25
N ARG A 914 9.35 36.55 46.05
CA ARG A 914 8.95 37.76 46.80
C ARG A 914 10.04 38.22 47.76
N ALA A 915 10.70 37.28 48.44
CA ALA A 915 11.84 37.57 49.30
C ALA A 915 13.01 38.19 48.52
N LEU A 916 13.32 37.68 47.32
CA LEU A 916 14.34 38.25 46.43
C LEU A 916 13.98 39.67 45.99
N GLU A 917 12.74 39.92 45.56
CA GLU A 917 12.27 41.25 45.17
C GLU A 917 12.40 42.25 46.32
N LYS A 918 11.98 41.85 47.53
CA LYS A 918 12.11 42.66 48.75
C LYS A 918 13.57 42.94 49.10
N ALA A 919 14.44 41.93 49.00
CA ALA A 919 15.88 42.07 49.23
C ALA A 919 16.55 43.00 48.21
N GLN A 920 16.01 43.10 46.99
CA GLN A 920 16.42 44.06 45.97
C GLN A 920 15.87 45.48 46.20
N GLY A 921 15.13 45.70 47.28
CA GLY A 921 14.53 47.00 47.62
C GLY A 921 13.24 47.31 46.86
N LYS A 922 12.63 46.34 46.18
CA LYS A 922 11.30 46.52 45.56
C LYS A 922 10.19 46.43 46.61
N GLU A 923 9.15 47.21 46.41
CA GLU A 923 7.91 47.07 47.16
C GLU A 923 7.17 45.81 46.71
N ILE A 924 6.72 45.00 47.69
CA ILE A 924 5.97 43.76 47.46
C ILE A 924 4.58 43.86 48.10
N GLY A 925 3.58 43.24 47.45
CA GLY A 925 2.22 43.15 47.97
C GLY A 925 2.11 42.19 49.15
N ALA A 926 0.95 42.18 49.82
CA ALA A 926 0.70 41.25 50.93
C ALA A 926 0.76 39.79 50.47
N VAL A 927 1.34 38.91 51.29
CA VAL A 927 1.43 37.48 51.02
C VAL A 927 0.73 36.70 52.12
N LEU A 928 -0.41 36.10 51.79
CA LEU A 928 -1.23 35.29 52.68
C LEU A 928 -1.02 33.82 52.31
N LEU A 929 -0.37 33.05 53.19
CA LEU A 929 -0.12 31.62 52.99
C LEU A 929 -0.93 30.81 54.01
N TYR A 930 -1.84 29.99 53.51
CA TYR A 930 -2.61 29.01 54.25
C TYR A 930 -2.10 27.61 53.94
N MET A 931 -1.80 26.86 54.99
CA MET A 931 -1.20 25.53 54.88
C MET A 931 -1.98 24.50 55.69
N GLY A 932 -2.22 23.35 55.06
CA GLY A 932 -2.92 22.22 55.67
C GLY A 932 -2.05 20.97 55.73
N SER A 933 -1.92 20.38 56.91
CA SER A 933 -1.31 19.06 57.09
C SER A 933 -1.98 18.26 58.22
N ARG A 934 -1.57 17.00 58.40
CA ARG A 934 -2.15 16.13 59.43
C ARG A 934 -1.73 16.57 60.83
N HIS A 935 -0.42 16.69 61.04
CA HIS A 935 0.18 16.99 62.33
C HIS A 935 1.28 18.04 62.19
N GLN A 936 1.40 18.91 63.19
CA GLN A 936 2.45 19.91 63.26
C GLN A 936 3.83 19.27 63.42
N ARG A 937 3.95 18.27 64.31
CA ARG A 937 5.24 17.66 64.63
C ARG A 937 5.80 16.85 63.46
N GLU A 938 4.96 16.10 62.76
CA GLU A 938 5.41 15.17 61.72
C GLU A 938 5.39 15.75 60.31
N GLU A 939 4.44 16.64 59.98
CA GLU A 939 4.21 17.11 58.59
C GLU A 939 4.34 18.62 58.39
N TYR A 940 4.90 19.38 59.33
CA TYR A 940 5.15 20.81 59.14
C TYR A 940 6.37 21.07 58.22
N CYS A 941 6.22 20.70 56.96
CA CYS A 941 7.26 20.76 55.94
C CYS A 941 7.75 22.20 55.74
N TYR A 942 9.06 22.41 55.89
CA TYR A 942 9.73 23.72 55.88
C TYR A 942 9.21 24.72 56.94
N GLY A 943 8.68 24.24 58.07
CA GLY A 943 8.10 25.09 59.11
C GLY A 943 8.95 26.30 59.51
N GLU A 944 10.22 26.06 59.82
CA GLU A 944 11.20 27.09 60.20
C GLU A 944 11.44 28.11 59.08
N GLU A 945 11.42 27.69 57.82
CA GLU A 945 11.57 28.59 56.65
C GLU A 945 10.36 29.53 56.53
N TRP A 946 9.13 29.02 56.74
CA TRP A 946 7.92 29.84 56.71
C TRP A 946 7.87 30.89 57.83
N GLU A 947 8.25 30.49 59.04
CA GLU A 947 8.31 31.40 60.19
C GLU A 947 9.35 32.49 59.99
N ALA A 948 10.52 32.15 59.44
CA ALA A 948 11.55 33.12 59.09
C ALA A 948 11.08 34.12 58.02
N TYR A 949 10.35 33.68 56.99
CA TYR A 949 9.78 34.60 55.99
C TYR A 949 8.67 35.49 56.57
N GLN A 950 7.91 35.01 57.56
CA GLN A 950 6.93 35.83 58.27
C GLN A 950 7.61 36.89 59.12
N GLU A 951 8.66 36.54 59.86
CA GLU A 951 9.43 37.48 60.69
C GLU A 951 10.17 38.52 59.83
N ALA A 952 10.69 38.11 58.67
CA ALA A 952 11.25 39.03 57.66
C ALA A 952 10.21 39.92 56.97
N GLY A 953 8.91 39.74 57.28
CA GLY A 953 7.78 40.46 56.70
C GLY A 953 7.59 40.20 55.20
N VAL A 954 8.06 39.06 54.70
CA VAL A 954 7.75 38.60 53.34
C VAL A 954 6.37 37.95 53.33
N ILE A 955 6.05 37.13 54.33
CA ILE A 955 4.71 36.58 54.56
C ILE A 955 3.97 37.48 55.54
N THR A 956 2.81 37.99 55.13
CA THR A 956 1.94 38.85 55.96
C THR A 956 1.06 38.02 56.88
N VAL A 957 0.47 36.93 56.36
CA VAL A 957 -0.39 36.02 57.12
C VAL A 957 0.08 34.59 56.90
N LEU A 958 0.31 33.87 58.00
CA LEU A 958 0.66 32.46 57.99
C LEU A 958 -0.43 31.64 58.70
N GLY A 959 -1.38 31.11 57.93
CA GLY A 959 -2.50 30.32 58.43
C GLY A 959 -2.17 28.82 58.50
N ARG A 960 -1.95 28.30 59.70
CA ARG A 960 -1.50 26.90 59.94
C ARG A 960 -2.67 26.00 60.38
N ALA A 961 -3.04 25.03 59.56
CA ALA A 961 -4.11 24.07 59.86
C ALA A 961 -3.53 22.65 60.05
N PHE A 962 -3.60 22.14 61.28
CA PHE A 962 -3.21 20.78 61.64
C PHE A 962 -4.46 20.00 62.04
N SER A 963 -4.83 19.01 61.22
CA SER A 963 -6.16 18.38 61.32
C SER A 963 -6.27 17.27 62.37
N ARG A 964 -5.15 16.82 62.95
CA ARG A 964 -5.10 15.66 63.85
C ARG A 964 -4.42 15.92 65.21
N ASP A 965 -4.01 17.15 65.50
CA ASP A 965 -3.33 17.50 66.76
C ASP A 965 -4.30 17.76 67.93
N GLN A 966 -5.59 17.84 67.62
CA GLN A 966 -6.68 18.09 68.58
C GLN A 966 -7.95 17.32 68.16
N PRO A 967 -8.94 17.13 69.06
CA PRO A 967 -10.16 16.35 68.78
C PRO A 967 -11.01 16.91 67.62
N GLU A 968 -11.16 18.23 67.56
CA GLU A 968 -11.82 18.94 66.47
C GLU A 968 -10.88 19.13 65.26
N LYS A 969 -11.31 18.71 64.08
CA LYS A 969 -10.49 18.87 62.88
C LYS A 969 -10.47 20.33 62.46
N ILE A 970 -9.28 20.92 62.43
CA ILE A 970 -9.05 22.27 61.89
C ILE A 970 -8.50 22.13 60.47
N TYR A 971 -9.18 22.72 59.49
CA TYR A 971 -8.77 22.74 58.10
C TYR A 971 -8.40 24.15 57.62
N ILE A 972 -7.93 24.25 56.38
CA ILE A 972 -7.43 25.50 55.80
C ILE A 972 -8.53 26.57 55.69
N GLN A 973 -9.75 26.18 55.35
CA GLN A 973 -10.91 27.07 55.29
C GLN A 973 -11.21 27.72 56.65
N ASP A 974 -10.96 27.02 57.75
CA ASP A 974 -11.19 27.57 59.10
C ASP A 974 -10.17 28.67 59.42
N ARG A 975 -8.92 28.50 58.99
CA ARG A 975 -7.87 29.52 59.11
C ARG A 975 -8.10 30.71 58.20
N MET A 976 -8.63 30.47 57.00
CA MET A 976 -9.06 31.53 56.09
C MET A 976 -10.22 32.34 56.71
N ARG A 977 -11.22 31.67 57.30
CA ARG A 977 -12.33 32.35 57.99
C ARG A 977 -11.86 33.25 59.15
N GLN A 978 -10.84 32.82 59.89
CA GLN A 978 -10.24 33.62 60.97
C GLN A 978 -9.56 34.91 60.49
N THR A 979 -9.26 35.01 59.19
CA THR A 979 -8.52 36.13 58.57
C THR A 979 -9.28 36.71 57.37
N LEU A 980 -10.61 36.61 57.41
CA LEU A 980 -11.50 37.19 56.38
C LEU A 980 -11.24 38.68 56.11
N PRO A 981 -11.02 39.55 57.11
CA PRO A 981 -10.72 40.96 56.85
C PRO A 981 -9.47 41.16 55.99
N GLU A 982 -8.41 40.39 56.25
CA GLU A 982 -7.17 40.42 55.48
C GLU A 982 -7.39 39.88 54.06
N ILE A 983 -8.18 38.81 53.91
CA ILE A 983 -8.56 38.28 52.58
C ILE A 983 -9.37 39.32 51.79
N VAL A 984 -10.34 40.00 52.41
CA VAL A 984 -11.12 41.06 51.74
C VAL A 984 -10.21 42.18 51.26
N GLN A 985 -9.28 42.62 52.10
CA GLN A 985 -8.32 43.67 51.74
C GLN A 985 -7.42 43.21 50.57
N ALA A 986 -6.76 42.07 50.70
CA ALA A 986 -5.78 41.58 49.73
C ALA A 986 -6.41 41.12 48.41
N TYR A 987 -7.48 40.33 48.46
CA TYR A 987 -8.05 39.68 47.27
C TYR A 987 -9.01 40.58 46.51
N ILE A 988 -9.84 41.35 47.22
CA ILE A 988 -10.92 42.14 46.60
C ILE A 988 -10.50 43.59 46.37
N ARG A 989 -10.00 44.28 47.40
CA ARG A 989 -9.69 45.72 47.31
C ARG A 989 -8.37 46.04 46.61
N GLU A 990 -7.36 45.20 46.83
CA GLU A 990 -6.03 45.33 46.22
C GLU A 990 -5.85 44.47 44.96
N GLU A 991 -6.95 43.89 44.50
CA GLU A 991 -7.02 43.07 43.28
C GLU A 991 -6.03 41.89 43.27
N GLY A 992 -5.76 41.26 44.42
CA GLY A 992 -4.86 40.11 44.52
C GLY A 992 -5.30 38.87 43.73
N ALA A 993 -4.43 37.86 43.71
CA ALA A 993 -4.69 36.57 43.08
C ALA A 993 -4.68 35.43 44.10
N PHE A 994 -5.60 34.48 43.92
CA PHE A 994 -5.78 33.29 44.74
C PHE A 994 -5.28 32.04 44.02
N TYR A 995 -4.53 31.22 44.75
CA TYR A 995 -3.97 29.96 44.28
C TYR A 995 -4.29 28.83 45.26
N LEU A 996 -4.76 27.70 44.76
CA LEU A 996 -4.91 26.46 45.54
C LEU A 996 -4.13 25.34 44.87
N CYS A 997 -3.30 24.65 45.66
CA CYS A 997 -2.58 23.46 45.21
C CYS A 997 -2.74 22.31 46.21
N GLY A 998 -3.17 21.14 45.73
CA GLY A 998 -3.46 19.98 46.58
C GLY A 998 -4.56 19.06 46.03
N PRO A 999 -5.15 18.19 46.87
CA PRO A 999 -6.27 17.34 46.43
C PRO A 999 -7.52 18.16 46.10
N THR A 1000 -8.46 17.57 45.36
CA THR A 1000 -9.73 18.22 44.94
C THR A 1000 -10.77 18.43 46.04
N TRP A 1001 -10.79 17.61 47.10
CA TRP A 1001 -11.84 17.65 48.14
C TRP A 1001 -12.02 18.98 48.91
N PRO A 1002 -10.99 19.84 49.15
CA PRO A 1002 -11.16 21.10 49.87
C PRO A 1002 -11.57 22.27 48.97
N VAL A 1003 -11.61 22.08 47.64
CA VAL A 1003 -11.97 23.14 46.68
C VAL A 1003 -13.31 23.78 47.03
N PRO A 1004 -14.42 23.03 47.29
CA PRO A 1004 -15.71 23.64 47.57
C PRO A 1004 -15.69 24.48 48.84
N ASP A 1005 -15.06 23.98 49.91
CA ASP A 1005 -15.00 24.67 51.20
C ASP A 1005 -14.18 25.95 51.14
N VAL A 1006 -13.05 25.92 50.42
CA VAL A 1006 -12.19 27.09 50.23
C VAL A 1006 -12.87 28.14 49.34
N THR A 1007 -13.53 27.69 48.27
CA THR A 1007 -14.33 28.56 47.40
C THR A 1007 -15.41 29.28 48.20
N ALA A 1008 -16.10 28.56 49.10
CA ALA A 1008 -17.13 29.14 49.95
C ALA A 1008 -16.58 30.27 50.84
N VAL A 1009 -15.36 30.14 51.38
CA VAL A 1009 -14.74 31.24 52.17
C VAL A 1009 -14.44 32.47 51.32
N LEU A 1010 -14.03 32.29 50.06
CA LEU A 1010 -13.82 33.41 49.15
C LEU A 1010 -15.15 34.08 48.75
N GLU A 1011 -16.19 33.29 48.52
CA GLU A 1011 -17.56 33.78 48.30
C GLU A 1011 -18.09 34.56 49.51
N GLU A 1012 -17.83 34.08 50.74
CA GLU A 1012 -18.13 34.79 51.98
C GLU A 1012 -17.42 36.17 52.01
N ALA A 1013 -16.13 36.23 51.65
CA ALA A 1013 -15.37 37.49 51.57
C ALA A 1013 -15.98 38.48 50.55
N ILE A 1014 -16.35 37.99 49.36
CA ILE A 1014 -16.99 38.78 48.30
C ILE A 1014 -18.33 39.35 48.78
N ALA A 1015 -19.14 38.51 49.44
CA ALA A 1015 -20.43 38.93 49.98
C ALA A 1015 -20.30 40.00 51.07
N ILE A 1016 -19.31 39.88 51.96
CA ILE A 1016 -19.02 40.86 53.01
C ILE A 1016 -18.68 42.22 52.41
N GLU A 1017 -17.76 42.27 51.42
CA GLU A 1017 -17.36 43.53 50.79
C GLU A 1017 -18.49 44.15 49.97
N ALA A 1018 -19.25 43.34 49.22
CA ALA A 1018 -20.41 43.83 48.47
C ALA A 1018 -21.47 44.46 49.39
N LYS A 1019 -21.73 43.85 50.55
CA LYS A 1019 -22.61 44.40 51.58
C LYS A 1019 -22.06 45.70 52.16
N ALA A 1020 -20.76 45.79 52.41
CA ALA A 1020 -20.10 47.01 52.89
C ALA A 1020 -20.19 48.16 51.87
N GLN A 1021 -20.17 47.86 50.56
CA GLN A 1021 -20.31 48.83 49.47
C GLN A 1021 -21.77 49.08 49.02
N GLY A 1022 -22.75 48.41 49.63
CA GLY A 1022 -24.16 48.52 49.23
C GLY A 1022 -24.49 47.95 47.84
N LYS A 1023 -23.66 47.07 47.30
CA LYS A 1023 -23.84 46.43 45.98
C LYS A 1023 -24.49 45.05 46.12
N LYS A 1024 -25.35 44.69 45.17
CA LYS A 1024 -25.90 43.33 45.06
C LYS A 1024 -25.09 42.56 44.02
N VAL A 1025 -24.31 41.58 44.47
CA VAL A 1025 -23.51 40.69 43.62
C VAL A 1025 -23.87 39.23 43.92
N GLU A 1026 -23.71 38.36 42.93
CA GLU A 1026 -23.77 36.91 43.12
C GLU A 1026 -22.34 36.39 43.31
N PRO A 1027 -21.91 36.00 44.52
CA PRO A 1027 -20.51 35.68 44.81
C PRO A 1027 -19.91 34.60 43.90
N HIS A 1028 -20.70 33.56 43.59
CA HIS A 1028 -20.27 32.47 42.71
C HIS A 1028 -19.95 32.95 41.29
N LYS A 1029 -20.76 33.86 40.74
CA LYS A 1029 -20.53 34.43 39.41
C LYS A 1029 -19.27 35.31 39.37
N GLU A 1030 -18.94 35.96 40.49
CA GLU A 1030 -17.70 36.73 40.60
C GLU A 1030 -16.47 35.82 40.68
N ILE A 1031 -16.58 34.63 41.29
CA ILE A 1031 -15.49 33.62 41.27
C ILE A 1031 -15.22 33.15 39.83
N GLU A 1032 -16.25 32.84 39.03
CA GLU A 1032 -16.05 32.47 37.62
C GLU A 1032 -15.41 33.63 36.82
N LYS A 1033 -15.80 34.88 37.09
CA LYS A 1033 -15.15 36.05 36.48
C LYS A 1033 -13.67 36.17 36.89
N LEU A 1034 -13.35 35.94 38.17
CA LEU A 1034 -11.97 35.96 38.68
C LEU A 1034 -11.12 34.82 38.11
N LYS A 1035 -11.74 33.69 37.77
CA LYS A 1035 -11.11 32.57 37.06
C LYS A 1035 -10.77 32.96 35.63
N ASP A 1036 -11.69 33.63 34.92
CA ASP A 1036 -11.44 34.16 33.57
C ASP A 1036 -10.35 35.25 33.58
N GLU A 1037 -10.25 36.03 34.67
CA GLU A 1037 -9.19 37.03 34.90
C GLU A 1037 -7.84 36.42 35.35
N GLU A 1038 -7.71 35.09 35.42
CA GLU A 1038 -6.54 34.36 35.94
C GLU A 1038 -6.15 34.72 37.39
N ARG A 1039 -7.12 35.21 38.17
CA ARG A 1039 -6.97 35.58 39.59
C ARG A 1039 -7.52 34.53 40.54
N TYR A 1040 -8.18 33.49 40.03
CA TYR A 1040 -8.58 32.30 40.76
C TYR A 1040 -8.01 31.06 40.06
N VAL A 1041 -6.86 30.57 40.54
CA VAL A 1041 -6.08 29.52 39.88
C VAL A 1041 -6.02 28.26 40.75
N LEU A 1042 -6.41 27.13 40.18
CA LEU A 1042 -6.45 25.83 40.86
C LEU A 1042 -5.51 24.84 40.16
N GLU A 1043 -4.59 24.24 40.91
CA GLU A 1043 -3.78 23.10 40.45
C GLU A 1043 -4.02 21.94 41.41
N VAL A 1044 -5.10 21.20 41.14
CA VAL A 1044 -5.61 20.13 42.02
C VAL A 1044 -5.60 18.76 41.35
N TYR A 1045 -5.38 17.72 42.15
CA TYR A 1045 -5.22 16.33 41.69
C TYR A 1045 -6.10 15.32 42.43
#